data_AF-M4ZB43-F1
#
_entry.id   AF-M4ZB43-F1
#
_cell.length_a   1.000
_cell.length_b   1.000
_cell.length_c   1.000
_cell.angle_alpha   90.00
_cell.angle_beta   90.00
_cell.angle_gamma   90.00
#
_symmetry.space_group_name_H-M   'P 1'
#
loop_
_entity.id
_entity.type
_entity.pdbx_description
1 polymer ?
#
loop_
_entity_poly.entity_id
_entity_poly.type
_entity_poly.pdbx_seq_one_letter_code
_entity_poly.pdbx_strand_id
1 'polypeptide(L)'
;MDGSSGQDQGASPAAGRPAARPVLRRAAQWARDYTRLPGIPDEFIGADGQPRPVWTRFADTFAALAPTDIERRFASADRHLREAGVTYRSPGDNAERSWPLSHLPLLIDEAEWTQLSQGIIQRAELLERVLQDIYGEGRLLASGALPAAAVAGSSEYLRPVCGIKPPGGRFLSIYAADIGRGPDGRWWVLSDRTQAPSGMGYALENRLVLSRAFSSIYKSMNVERLAPFFEAFRDALRASADRDEPRIGVLTPGTFSETYFEHATLARYLGFLLVEGDDLAVSGDRVHIRTVAGLKRLDVLLRRLDSNSLDPLELDAASRLGVAGLMDVVRKGGVVLANMPGSGVLEARALLGFVPSLCRRVLGEDLKIPHIATWWCGQKSARDEVLSRLDEFAIEGAYGRAVPGFANSGPVLVSELSVAERERLRAAIAQRGIDYVGQEVVRLSTTPVWEGGRIAPRPFVLRVFAAATADGWTVMPGGFCRIADALDARAVSMGDGARAADVWVVADKAVAAHSLLPGSDNVRIRRIAGVLPSRAADNLFWLGRYLERAEATLRLIRALAAQHRDPGKGAPAQLNAAERIQRLLLAWGAIAQTSRTQGPRVADEALQAEDRFGSALSLLKSAQRTAVSLRERLSPDAWQVITEMSNRLAEDVDDDDAILSTAELLLEKLASFAGLAQENMNRAAGWRFLDMGRRAERAINTARFARQFGYDEATPEDLDILLTLVDCQITYRSRYLIGPSLAPIRDLVVLDLYNPRSVAFQIEVLNDHIAGLPVLKENGLIERPQRLAVSLRARLTAAEAAHLDGRTLFALEQDLLSLSEAIGQHYFPHGPNASRPEKLTGLA
;
A
#
# COMPACT_ATOMS: atom_id res chain seq x y z
N MET A 1 -29.10 -12.82 -97.05
CA MET A 1 -30.13 -12.08 -96.30
C MET A 1 -29.43 -10.89 -95.68
N ASP A 2 -29.70 -9.74 -96.28
CA ASP A 2 -29.12 -8.43 -95.98
C ASP A 2 -29.48 -7.91 -94.58
N GLY A 3 -28.70 -6.96 -94.07
CA GLY A 3 -29.12 -6.17 -92.91
C GLY A 3 -28.05 -5.24 -92.34
N SER A 4 -27.93 -4.05 -92.93
CA SER A 4 -27.00 -2.96 -92.63
C SER A 4 -27.30 -2.16 -91.34
N SER A 5 -26.21 -1.68 -90.70
CA SER A 5 -25.99 -0.38 -90.00
C SER A 5 -26.87 0.15 -88.85
N GLY A 6 -26.22 0.66 -87.79
CA GLY A 6 -26.69 1.82 -87.02
C GLY A 6 -26.29 1.86 -85.54
N GLN A 7 -25.42 2.80 -85.16
CA GLN A 7 -25.02 3.16 -83.78
C GLN A 7 -26.15 3.87 -83.02
N ASP A 8 -26.26 3.70 -81.69
CA ASP A 8 -26.30 4.86 -80.76
C ASP A 8 -26.00 4.52 -79.28
N GLN A 9 -25.66 5.57 -78.54
CA GLN A 9 -24.91 5.68 -77.28
C GLN A 9 -25.66 5.36 -75.98
N GLY A 10 -24.91 5.07 -74.90
CA GLY A 10 -25.46 5.01 -73.52
C GLY A 10 -24.44 4.72 -72.41
N ALA A 11 -23.77 5.78 -71.94
CA ALA A 11 -23.17 6.03 -70.61
C ALA A 11 -22.63 4.85 -69.74
N SER A 12 -21.31 4.83 -69.52
CA SER A 12 -20.63 4.07 -68.45
C SER A 12 -20.70 4.83 -67.11
N PRO A 13 -21.11 4.21 -65.99
CA PRO A 13 -21.04 4.87 -64.68
C PRO A 13 -19.63 4.81 -64.11
N ALA A 14 -19.24 5.95 -63.54
CA ALA A 14 -17.94 6.23 -62.95
C ALA A 14 -17.47 5.19 -61.92
N ALA A 15 -16.18 4.88 -61.96
CA ALA A 15 -15.45 4.07 -61.00
C ALA A 15 -15.63 4.62 -59.57
N GLY A 16 -16.36 3.88 -58.74
CA GLY A 16 -16.50 4.15 -57.32
C GLY A 16 -15.16 3.98 -56.59
N ARG A 17 -14.81 4.98 -55.77
CA ARG A 17 -13.72 4.94 -54.78
C ARG A 17 -13.77 3.64 -53.96
N PRO A 18 -12.63 3.00 -53.63
CA PRO A 18 -12.63 1.80 -52.81
C PRO A 18 -13.20 2.13 -51.42
N ALA A 19 -14.28 1.44 -51.03
CA ALA A 19 -14.87 1.57 -49.70
C ALA A 19 -13.84 1.14 -48.64
N ALA A 20 -13.43 2.08 -47.78
CA ALA A 20 -12.54 1.80 -46.65
C ALA A 20 -13.07 0.62 -45.82
N ARG A 21 -12.19 -0.35 -45.51
CA ARG A 21 -12.49 -1.56 -44.71
C ARG A 21 -13.23 -1.19 -43.40
N PRO A 22 -14.16 -2.03 -42.89
CA PRO A 22 -14.95 -1.74 -41.67
C PRO A 22 -14.13 -1.39 -40.41
N VAL A 23 -12.91 -1.90 -40.31
CA VAL A 23 -11.94 -1.61 -39.23
C VAL A 23 -11.43 -0.15 -39.33
N LEU A 24 -11.03 0.27 -40.53
CA LEU A 24 -10.57 1.64 -40.82
C LEU A 24 -11.69 2.67 -40.60
N ARG A 25 -12.95 2.31 -40.90
CA ARG A 25 -14.11 3.17 -40.60
C ARG A 25 -14.34 3.38 -39.11
N ARG A 26 -14.12 2.34 -38.28
CA ARG A 26 -14.29 2.42 -36.81
C ARG A 26 -13.19 3.24 -36.15
N ALA A 27 -11.92 3.00 -36.50
CA ALA A 27 -10.81 3.82 -36.02
C ALA A 27 -11.00 5.30 -36.42
N ALA A 28 -11.44 5.57 -37.65
CA ALA A 28 -11.76 6.93 -38.10
C ALA A 28 -12.98 7.55 -37.38
N GLN A 29 -13.93 6.74 -36.91
CA GLN A 29 -15.08 7.23 -36.14
C GLN A 29 -14.67 7.66 -34.74
N TRP A 30 -13.81 6.89 -34.05
CA TRP A 30 -13.30 7.27 -32.73
C TRP A 30 -12.44 8.53 -32.77
N ALA A 31 -11.67 8.71 -33.85
CA ALA A 31 -10.78 9.84 -34.07
C ALA A 31 -11.44 11.06 -34.73
N ARG A 32 -12.74 11.00 -35.06
CA ARG A 32 -13.42 12.04 -35.86
C ARG A 32 -13.31 13.44 -35.25
N ASP A 33 -13.43 13.52 -33.93
CA ASP A 33 -13.38 14.78 -33.18
C ASP A 33 -12.00 15.01 -32.54
N TYR A 34 -11.02 14.18 -32.86
CA TYR A 34 -9.69 14.26 -32.28
C TYR A 34 -8.91 15.43 -32.90
N THR A 35 -8.84 16.54 -32.18
CA THR A 35 -8.15 17.75 -32.62
C THR A 35 -6.98 18.03 -31.70
N ARG A 36 -5.77 18.11 -32.26
CA ARG A 36 -4.57 18.48 -31.50
C ARG A 36 -4.70 19.87 -30.89
N LEU A 37 -4.12 20.04 -29.72
CA LEU A 37 -4.05 21.36 -29.10
C LEU A 37 -3.11 22.27 -29.91
N PRO A 38 -3.50 23.53 -30.21
CA PRO A 38 -2.68 24.41 -31.04
C PRO A 38 -1.28 24.66 -30.46
N GLY A 39 -0.24 24.42 -31.28
CA GLY A 39 1.16 24.64 -30.88
C GLY A 39 1.72 23.62 -29.90
N ILE A 40 1.03 22.49 -29.68
CA ILE A 40 1.43 21.44 -28.75
C ILE A 40 1.62 20.12 -29.53
N PRO A 41 2.75 19.40 -29.33
CA PRO A 41 2.93 18.09 -29.94
C PRO A 41 1.92 17.07 -29.42
N ASP A 42 1.69 16.02 -30.21
CA ASP A 42 0.75 14.95 -29.88
C ASP A 42 1.39 13.59 -30.16
N GLU A 43 1.10 12.63 -29.28
CA GLU A 43 1.62 11.26 -29.41
C GLU A 43 0.79 10.42 -30.38
N PHE A 44 -0.49 10.76 -30.63
CA PHE A 44 -1.31 10.05 -31.61
C PHE A 44 -1.08 10.56 -33.03
N ILE A 45 -1.16 11.88 -33.25
CA ILE A 45 -1.03 12.52 -34.57
C ILE A 45 0.33 13.24 -34.71
N GLY A 46 1.14 12.82 -35.68
CA GLY A 46 2.44 13.39 -36.03
C GLY A 46 2.33 14.76 -36.72
N ALA A 47 3.42 15.54 -36.74
CA ALA A 47 3.44 16.93 -37.25
C ALA A 47 2.89 17.09 -38.68
N ASP A 48 2.94 16.03 -39.48
CA ASP A 48 2.43 15.93 -40.85
C ASP A 48 0.90 15.80 -40.97
N GLY A 49 0.18 15.66 -39.86
CA GLY A 49 -1.28 15.45 -39.90
C GLY A 49 -1.71 13.99 -39.79
N GLN A 50 -0.76 13.04 -39.86
CA GLN A 50 -1.07 11.62 -39.92
C GLN A 50 -0.90 10.95 -38.55
N PRO A 51 -1.66 9.88 -38.26
CA PRO A 51 -1.41 9.06 -37.08
C PRO A 51 0.02 8.49 -37.11
N ARG A 52 0.71 8.50 -35.97
CA ARG A 52 2.04 7.89 -35.86
C ARG A 52 1.97 6.38 -36.14
N PRO A 53 2.99 5.78 -36.78
CA PRO A 53 2.96 4.36 -37.16
C PRO A 53 2.64 3.39 -36.01
N VAL A 54 3.20 3.62 -34.82
CA VAL A 54 2.95 2.80 -33.62
C VAL A 54 1.46 2.81 -33.23
N TRP A 55 0.81 3.96 -33.37
CA TRP A 55 -0.62 4.13 -33.10
C TRP A 55 -1.51 3.57 -34.20
N THR A 56 -1.08 3.59 -35.46
CA THR A 56 -1.79 2.91 -36.55
C THR A 56 -1.90 1.41 -36.28
N ARG A 57 -0.78 0.77 -35.88
CA ARG A 57 -0.75 -0.66 -35.51
C ARG A 57 -1.68 -0.97 -34.33
N PHE A 58 -1.69 -0.13 -33.31
CA PHE A 58 -2.61 -0.26 -32.19
C PHE A 58 -4.07 -0.07 -32.63
N ALA A 59 -4.37 0.98 -33.39
CA ALA A 59 -5.72 1.28 -33.85
C ALA A 59 -6.30 0.15 -34.70
N ASP A 60 -5.50 -0.45 -35.60
CA ASP A 60 -5.95 -1.58 -36.43
C ASP A 60 -6.30 -2.82 -35.59
N THR A 61 -5.49 -3.14 -34.57
CA THR A 61 -5.73 -4.29 -33.68
C THR A 61 -6.87 -4.03 -32.69
N PHE A 62 -6.99 -2.80 -32.18
CA PHE A 62 -8.05 -2.38 -31.27
C PHE A 62 -9.40 -2.27 -31.98
N ALA A 63 -9.44 -1.74 -33.21
CA ALA A 63 -10.65 -1.64 -34.03
C ALA A 63 -11.15 -3.00 -34.56
N ALA A 64 -10.36 -4.07 -34.44
CA ALA A 64 -10.82 -5.42 -34.70
C ALA A 64 -11.77 -5.96 -33.63
N LEU A 65 -11.73 -5.43 -32.39
CA LEU A 65 -12.62 -5.83 -31.31
C LEU A 65 -14.06 -5.34 -31.53
N ALA A 66 -15.04 -6.11 -31.05
CA ALA A 66 -16.42 -5.62 -30.99
C ALA A 66 -16.56 -4.54 -29.89
N PRO A 67 -17.43 -3.53 -30.05
CA PRO A 67 -17.62 -2.48 -29.03
C PRO A 67 -17.97 -3.03 -27.63
N THR A 68 -18.83 -4.04 -27.57
CA THR A 68 -19.20 -4.74 -26.33
C THR A 68 -18.01 -5.47 -25.69
N ASP A 69 -17.07 -5.97 -26.50
CA ASP A 69 -15.84 -6.60 -25.99
C ASP A 69 -14.90 -5.58 -25.38
N ILE A 70 -14.83 -4.36 -25.93
CA ILE A 70 -14.02 -3.27 -25.40
C ILE A 70 -14.53 -2.87 -24.02
N GLU A 71 -15.84 -2.60 -23.89
CA GLU A 71 -16.47 -2.24 -22.62
C GLU A 71 -16.31 -3.34 -21.56
N ARG A 72 -16.52 -4.61 -21.96
CA ARG A 72 -16.31 -5.75 -21.07
C ARG A 72 -14.87 -5.86 -20.58
N ARG A 73 -13.88 -5.59 -21.43
CA ARG A 73 -12.45 -5.61 -21.06
C ARG A 73 -12.08 -4.45 -20.14
N PHE A 74 -12.62 -3.25 -20.37
CA PHE A 74 -12.46 -2.11 -19.45
C PHE A 74 -13.06 -2.41 -18.08
N ALA A 75 -14.30 -2.88 -18.02
CA ALA A 75 -14.95 -3.25 -16.77
C ALA A 75 -14.20 -4.37 -16.03
N SER A 76 -13.60 -5.32 -16.76
CA SER A 76 -12.76 -6.36 -16.17
C SER A 76 -11.45 -5.80 -15.61
N ALA A 77 -10.83 -4.82 -16.27
CA ALA A 77 -9.62 -4.16 -15.79
C ALA A 77 -9.90 -3.38 -14.49
N ASP A 78 -10.98 -2.60 -14.47
CA ASP A 78 -11.38 -1.80 -13.30
C ASP A 78 -11.74 -2.70 -12.12
N ARG A 79 -12.41 -3.83 -12.38
CA ARG A 79 -12.73 -4.82 -11.36
C ARG A 79 -11.46 -5.44 -10.78
N HIS A 80 -10.50 -5.81 -11.62
CA HIS A 80 -9.24 -6.38 -11.15
C HIS A 80 -8.44 -5.41 -10.29
N LEU A 81 -8.42 -4.11 -10.64
CA LEU A 81 -7.79 -3.10 -9.79
C LEU A 81 -8.47 -2.95 -8.42
N ARG A 82 -9.82 -3.00 -8.38
CA ARG A 82 -10.57 -2.99 -7.12
C ARG A 82 -10.30 -4.24 -6.27
N GLU A 83 -10.28 -5.42 -6.89
CA GLU A 83 -9.99 -6.69 -6.22
C GLU A 83 -8.53 -6.77 -5.73
N ALA A 84 -7.58 -6.29 -6.52
CA ALA A 84 -6.18 -6.08 -6.13
C ALA A 84 -6.03 -4.94 -5.11
N GLY A 85 -7.11 -4.16 -4.88
CA GLY A 85 -7.21 -3.02 -3.98
C GLY A 85 -6.09 -2.01 -4.20
N VAL A 86 -5.88 -1.68 -5.47
CA VAL A 86 -5.02 -0.58 -5.88
C VAL A 86 -5.71 0.72 -5.47
N THR A 87 -5.21 1.33 -4.41
CA THR A 87 -5.72 2.59 -3.89
C THR A 87 -4.64 3.66 -3.95
N TYR A 88 -5.09 4.92 -3.96
CA TYR A 88 -4.24 6.07 -3.70
C TYR A 88 -4.93 7.00 -2.73
N ARG A 89 -4.13 7.80 -2.03
CA ARG A 89 -4.61 8.92 -1.22
C ARG A 89 -4.14 10.20 -1.89
N SER A 90 -5.03 11.18 -2.02
CA SER A 90 -4.61 12.53 -2.42
C SER A 90 -3.91 13.19 -1.23
N PRO A 91 -2.90 14.05 -1.45
CA PRO A 91 -2.26 14.80 -0.37
C PRO A 91 -3.28 15.57 0.48
N GLY A 92 -3.28 15.31 1.78
CA GLY A 92 -4.21 15.93 2.74
C GLY A 92 -5.59 15.26 2.86
N ASP A 93 -5.88 14.22 2.07
CA ASP A 93 -7.11 13.42 2.18
C ASP A 93 -6.88 12.18 3.07
N ASN A 94 -7.81 11.93 3.99
CA ASN A 94 -7.80 10.75 4.85
C ASN A 94 -8.49 9.54 4.21
N ALA A 95 -9.22 9.73 3.10
CA ALA A 95 -9.94 8.68 2.39
C ALA A 95 -9.11 8.04 1.28
N GLU A 96 -9.20 6.72 1.17
CA GLU A 96 -8.63 5.97 0.03
C GLU A 96 -9.55 6.07 -1.18
N ARG A 97 -8.98 6.35 -2.35
CA ARG A 97 -9.70 6.44 -3.62
C ARG A 97 -9.29 5.29 -4.55
N SER A 98 -10.24 4.88 -5.39
CA SER A 98 -9.98 3.89 -6.45
C SER A 98 -8.99 4.46 -7.45
N TRP A 99 -8.01 3.66 -7.86
CA TRP A 99 -6.99 4.05 -8.83
C TRP A 99 -7.58 4.38 -10.21
N PRO A 100 -7.42 5.63 -10.72
CA PRO A 100 -8.05 6.06 -11.96
C PRO A 100 -7.21 5.61 -13.17
N LEU A 101 -7.45 4.40 -13.66
CA LEU A 101 -6.74 3.83 -14.81
C LEU A 101 -7.27 4.40 -16.15
N SER A 102 -6.38 4.90 -17.00
CA SER A 102 -6.63 5.07 -18.43
C SER A 102 -6.55 3.72 -19.12
N HIS A 103 -7.61 3.33 -19.82
CA HIS A 103 -7.63 2.05 -20.53
C HIS A 103 -6.80 2.04 -21.82
N LEU A 104 -6.42 3.21 -22.34
CA LEU A 104 -5.48 3.33 -23.45
C LEU A 104 -4.06 3.57 -22.91
N PRO A 105 -3.06 2.77 -23.36
CA PRO A 105 -1.67 2.96 -22.96
C PRO A 105 -1.02 4.12 -23.72
N LEU A 106 0.04 4.69 -23.15
CA LEU A 106 0.99 5.52 -23.89
C LEU A 106 1.89 4.59 -24.72
N LEU A 107 1.99 4.83 -26.03
CA LEU A 107 2.81 4.02 -26.94
C LEU A 107 4.09 4.77 -27.31
N ILE A 108 5.23 4.11 -27.19
CA ILE A 108 6.56 4.64 -27.56
C ILE A 108 7.25 3.59 -28.43
N ASP A 109 7.87 4.00 -29.54
CA ASP A 109 8.64 3.07 -30.38
C ASP A 109 10.01 2.75 -29.78
N GLU A 110 10.56 1.58 -30.14
CA GLU A 110 11.83 1.07 -29.64
C GLU A 110 13.03 1.99 -29.92
N ALA A 111 13.07 2.65 -31.09
CA ALA A 111 14.19 3.51 -31.46
C ALA A 111 14.19 4.80 -30.63
N GLU A 112 13.02 5.42 -30.47
CA GLU A 112 12.82 6.58 -29.61
C GLU A 112 13.10 6.24 -28.14
N TRP A 113 12.64 5.07 -27.67
CA TRP A 113 12.91 4.59 -26.33
C TRP A 113 14.41 4.34 -26.08
N THR A 114 15.14 3.84 -27.08
CA THR A 114 16.58 3.61 -26.99
C THR A 114 17.33 4.93 -26.80
N GLN A 115 16.97 5.97 -27.57
CA GLN A 115 17.57 7.30 -27.43
C GLN A 115 17.25 7.91 -26.05
N LEU A 116 15.99 7.79 -25.61
CA LEU A 116 15.58 8.25 -24.29
C LEU A 116 16.38 7.53 -23.19
N SER A 117 16.52 6.21 -23.28
CA SER A 117 17.24 5.39 -22.31
C SER A 117 18.70 5.83 -22.17
N GLN A 118 19.39 6.10 -23.28
CA GLN A 118 20.77 6.58 -23.26
C GLN A 118 20.95 7.92 -22.53
N GLY A 119 19.98 8.83 -22.68
CA GLY A 119 20.01 10.11 -21.98
C GLY A 119 19.69 9.98 -20.49
N ILE A 120 18.76 9.10 -20.12
CA ILE A 120 18.46 8.77 -18.72
C ILE A 120 19.66 8.13 -18.03
N ILE A 121 20.37 7.23 -18.71
CA ILE A 121 21.62 6.61 -18.22
C ILE A 121 22.71 7.67 -17.97
N GLN A 122 22.95 8.56 -18.93
CA GLN A 122 23.91 9.67 -18.77
C GLN A 122 23.55 10.52 -17.56
N ARG A 123 22.26 10.89 -17.43
CA ARG A 123 21.79 11.74 -16.34
C ARG A 123 21.93 11.06 -14.99
N ALA A 124 21.58 9.78 -14.88
CA ALA A 124 21.77 9.00 -13.66
C ALA A 124 23.25 8.91 -13.24
N GLU A 125 24.16 8.70 -14.20
CA GLU A 125 25.61 8.67 -13.93
C GLU A 125 26.15 10.04 -13.53
N LEU A 126 25.71 11.12 -14.18
CA LEU A 126 26.07 12.48 -13.79
C LEU A 126 25.68 12.75 -12.34
N LEU A 127 24.44 12.44 -11.97
CA LEU A 127 23.91 12.68 -10.64
C LEU A 127 24.62 11.82 -9.57
N GLU A 128 24.93 10.56 -9.85
CA GLU A 128 25.75 9.72 -8.96
C GLU A 128 27.12 10.35 -8.70
N ARG A 129 27.82 10.81 -9.75
CA ARG A 129 29.14 11.46 -9.62
C ARG A 129 29.07 12.77 -8.85
N VAL A 130 28.01 13.54 -9.03
CA VAL A 130 27.78 14.79 -8.27
C VAL A 130 27.56 14.50 -6.78
N LEU A 131 26.79 13.46 -6.43
CA LEU A 131 26.62 13.04 -5.03
C LEU A 131 27.94 12.58 -4.40
N GLN A 132 28.72 11.77 -5.13
CA GLN A 132 30.03 11.32 -4.68
C GLN A 132 30.97 12.50 -4.39
N ASP A 133 30.92 13.55 -5.20
CA ASP A 133 31.73 14.75 -4.96
C ASP A 133 31.19 15.59 -3.80
N ILE A 134 29.88 15.89 -3.76
CA ILE A 134 29.26 16.75 -2.72
C ILE A 134 29.42 16.17 -1.31
N TYR A 135 29.28 14.85 -1.14
CA TYR A 135 29.49 14.18 0.14
C TYR A 135 30.92 13.68 0.35
N GLY A 136 31.79 13.79 -0.67
CA GLY A 136 33.20 13.40 -0.63
C GLY A 136 34.16 14.58 -0.60
N GLU A 137 34.95 14.76 -1.66
CA GLU A 137 36.01 15.77 -1.73
C GLU A 137 35.50 17.21 -1.94
N GLY A 138 34.27 17.39 -2.42
CA GLY A 138 33.64 18.69 -2.63
C GLY A 138 34.30 19.57 -3.70
N ARG A 139 34.90 18.99 -4.75
CA ARG A 139 35.65 19.74 -5.77
C ARG A 139 34.76 20.63 -6.61
N LEU A 140 33.51 20.23 -6.86
CA LEU A 140 32.52 21.04 -7.58
C LEU A 140 32.18 22.32 -6.82
N LEU A 141 32.11 22.23 -5.49
CA LEU A 141 31.92 23.39 -4.61
C LEU A 141 33.18 24.25 -4.53
N ALA A 142 34.34 23.63 -4.30
CA ALA A 142 35.62 24.32 -4.14
C ALA A 142 36.06 25.07 -5.42
N SER A 143 35.79 24.51 -6.60
CA SER A 143 36.09 25.15 -7.89
C SER A 143 35.06 26.19 -8.34
N GLY A 144 33.98 26.39 -7.57
CA GLY A 144 32.87 27.26 -7.95
C GLY A 144 32.03 26.74 -9.11
N ALA A 145 32.17 25.46 -9.50
CA ALA A 145 31.29 24.81 -10.48
C ALA A 145 29.83 24.85 -10.03
N LEU A 146 29.65 24.63 -8.73
CA LEU A 146 28.38 24.59 -8.05
C LEU A 146 28.43 25.54 -6.86
N PRO A 147 27.52 26.53 -6.76
CA PRO A 147 27.48 27.42 -5.60
C PRO A 147 27.13 26.66 -4.33
N ALA A 148 27.91 26.84 -3.26
CA ALA A 148 27.66 26.18 -1.96
C ALA A 148 26.24 26.41 -1.43
N ALA A 149 25.69 27.61 -1.65
CA ALA A 149 24.31 27.96 -1.32
C ALA A 149 23.27 27.05 -1.99
N ALA A 150 23.49 26.63 -3.25
CA ALA A 150 22.53 25.78 -3.98
C ALA A 150 22.43 24.36 -3.40
N VAL A 151 23.42 23.93 -2.62
CA VAL A 151 23.45 22.63 -1.94
C VAL A 151 23.08 22.80 -0.46
N ALA A 152 23.82 23.63 0.27
CA ALA A 152 23.68 23.80 1.72
C ALA A 152 22.38 24.51 2.14
N GLY A 153 21.67 25.15 1.21
CA GLY A 153 20.34 25.70 1.44
C GLY A 153 19.23 24.64 1.46
N SER A 154 19.47 23.45 0.92
CA SER A 154 18.50 22.36 0.90
C SER A 154 18.44 21.62 2.24
N SER A 155 17.22 21.39 2.75
CA SER A 155 16.98 20.52 3.90
C SER A 155 17.27 19.05 3.63
N GLU A 156 17.44 18.67 2.36
CA GLU A 156 17.84 17.32 1.96
C GLU A 156 19.37 17.14 1.90
N TYR A 157 20.15 18.20 2.12
CA TYR A 157 21.60 18.08 2.30
C TYR A 157 21.92 17.68 3.74
N LEU A 158 22.34 16.44 3.94
CA LEU A 158 22.57 15.88 5.27
C LEU A 158 24.06 15.94 5.63
N ARG A 159 24.46 16.93 6.44
CA ARG A 159 25.83 17.02 6.98
C ARG A 159 26.34 15.72 7.63
N PRO A 160 25.52 14.95 8.38
CA PRO A 160 25.92 13.65 8.92
C PRO A 160 26.44 12.62 7.90
N VAL A 161 26.09 12.77 6.62
CA VAL A 161 26.45 11.84 5.53
C VAL A 161 27.83 12.16 4.94
N CYS A 162 28.37 13.36 5.16
CA CYS A 162 29.66 13.77 4.62
C CYS A 162 30.79 12.83 5.07
N GLY A 163 31.60 12.36 4.12
CA GLY A 163 32.70 11.44 4.34
C GLY A 163 32.29 9.96 4.51
N ILE A 164 30.99 9.65 4.56
CA ILE A 164 30.52 8.26 4.61
C ILE A 164 30.70 7.64 3.21
N LYS A 165 31.43 6.53 3.15
CA LYS A 165 31.47 5.68 1.95
C LYS A 165 30.19 4.85 1.92
N PRO A 166 29.35 4.94 0.87
CA PRO A 166 28.12 4.17 0.80
C PRO A 166 28.38 2.67 0.94
N PRO A 167 27.71 1.98 1.87
CA PRO A 167 27.70 0.52 1.89
C PRO A 167 27.07 0.03 0.57
N GLY A 168 27.72 -0.90 -0.13
CA GLY A 168 27.33 -1.30 -1.50
C GLY A 168 27.92 -0.42 -2.61
N GLY A 169 28.68 0.63 -2.28
CA GLY A 169 29.57 1.34 -3.19
C GLY A 169 28.95 2.46 -4.05
N ARG A 170 27.65 2.75 -3.91
CA ARG A 170 26.96 3.80 -4.68
C ARG A 170 25.99 4.60 -3.82
N PHE A 171 25.75 5.86 -4.16
CA PHE A 171 24.71 6.66 -3.50
C PHE A 171 23.31 6.38 -4.05
N LEU A 172 23.21 6.18 -5.37
CA LEU A 172 21.97 5.90 -6.07
C LEU A 172 21.92 4.44 -6.52
N SER A 173 20.93 3.72 -6.02
CA SER A 173 20.53 2.39 -6.49
C SER A 173 19.38 2.49 -7.49
N ILE A 174 18.50 3.48 -7.32
CA ILE A 174 17.42 3.83 -8.23
C ILE A 174 17.47 5.32 -8.54
N TYR A 175 17.26 5.67 -9.80
CA TYR A 175 17.00 7.02 -10.26
C TYR A 175 15.68 7.05 -11.01
N ALA A 176 14.94 8.15 -10.93
CA ALA A 176 13.82 8.40 -11.82
C ALA A 176 13.80 9.84 -12.34
N ALA A 177 13.21 10.03 -13.51
CA ALA A 177 13.04 11.34 -14.13
C ALA A 177 11.59 11.51 -14.55
N ASP A 178 10.99 12.64 -14.16
CA ASP A 178 9.72 13.10 -14.73
C ASP A 178 10.04 13.78 -16.08
N ILE A 179 9.49 13.27 -17.18
CA ILE A 179 9.73 13.73 -18.54
C ILE A 179 8.42 14.05 -19.26
N GLY A 180 8.51 14.91 -20.27
CA GLY A 180 7.45 15.19 -21.22
C GLY A 180 8.02 15.68 -22.53
N ARG A 181 7.25 15.61 -23.62
CA ARG A 181 7.71 16.14 -24.91
C ARG A 181 7.43 17.65 -24.97
N GLY A 182 8.47 18.44 -25.15
CA GLY A 182 8.39 19.89 -25.26
C GLY A 182 7.87 20.35 -26.64
N PRO A 183 7.63 21.66 -26.83
CA PRO A 183 7.10 22.23 -28.08
C PRO A 183 7.94 21.94 -29.33
N ASP A 184 9.23 21.66 -29.16
CA ASP A 184 10.16 21.30 -30.23
C ASP A 184 10.08 19.80 -30.64
N GLY A 185 9.18 19.03 -30.03
CA GLY A 185 9.00 17.61 -30.29
C GLY A 185 10.05 16.70 -29.63
N ARG A 186 11.00 17.24 -28.87
CA ARG A 186 12.00 16.44 -28.12
C ARG A 186 11.52 16.13 -26.71
N TRP A 187 12.03 15.05 -26.14
CA TRP A 187 11.84 14.74 -24.71
C TRP A 187 12.64 15.68 -23.84
N TRP A 188 12.02 16.24 -22.82
CA TRP A 188 12.64 17.15 -21.86
C TRP A 188 12.47 16.57 -20.46
N VAL A 189 13.52 16.68 -19.63
CA VAL A 189 13.45 16.39 -18.20
C VAL A 189 12.81 17.57 -17.47
N LEU A 190 11.74 17.30 -16.73
CA LEU A 190 11.02 18.27 -15.92
C LEU A 190 11.54 18.29 -14.48
N SER A 191 11.80 17.11 -13.91
CA SER A 191 12.42 16.98 -12.59
C SER A 191 13.10 15.64 -12.38
N ASP A 192 14.15 15.64 -11.58
CA ASP A 192 14.88 14.46 -11.13
C ASP A 192 14.31 13.93 -9.81
N ARG A 193 14.36 12.61 -9.63
CA ARG A 193 13.95 11.90 -8.41
C ARG A 193 15.05 10.96 -7.95
N THR A 194 15.64 11.28 -6.81
CA THR A 194 16.84 10.63 -6.27
C THR A 194 16.69 10.23 -4.81
N GLN A 195 15.64 10.71 -4.11
CA GLN A 195 15.37 10.39 -2.71
C GLN A 195 14.76 8.98 -2.55
N ALA A 196 13.46 8.86 -2.80
CA ALA A 196 12.70 7.62 -2.75
C ALA A 196 11.65 7.58 -3.87
N PRO A 197 12.05 7.52 -5.16
CA PRO A 197 11.14 7.68 -6.29
C PRO A 197 10.01 6.65 -6.29
N SER A 198 8.76 7.11 -6.32
CA SER A 198 7.53 6.30 -6.45
C SER A 198 7.06 6.19 -7.91
N GLY A 199 6.31 5.13 -8.20
CA GLY A 199 5.63 4.86 -9.46
C GLY A 199 5.94 3.48 -10.07
N MET A 200 7.00 2.78 -9.66
CA MET A 200 7.36 1.48 -10.24
C MET A 200 6.31 0.40 -9.94
N GLY A 201 5.81 0.36 -8.71
CA GLY A 201 4.75 -0.60 -8.33
C GLY A 201 3.44 -0.33 -9.07
N TYR A 202 3.10 0.94 -9.28
CA TYR A 202 1.95 1.34 -10.07
C TYR A 202 2.12 1.02 -11.57
N ALA A 203 3.30 1.27 -12.14
CA ALA A 203 3.61 0.91 -13.52
C ALA A 203 3.50 -0.61 -13.75
N LEU A 204 3.99 -1.41 -12.80
CA LEU A 204 3.86 -2.86 -12.82
C LEU A 204 2.39 -3.31 -12.77
N GLU A 205 1.59 -2.77 -11.86
CA GLU A 205 0.18 -3.16 -11.72
C GLU A 205 -0.66 -2.72 -12.93
N ASN A 206 -0.45 -1.50 -13.45
CA ASN A 206 -1.05 -1.06 -14.71
C ASN A 206 -0.75 -2.05 -15.85
N ARG A 207 0.51 -2.51 -15.94
CA ARG A 207 0.95 -3.49 -16.93
C ARG A 207 0.29 -4.86 -16.75
N LEU A 208 0.21 -5.38 -15.53
CA LEU A 208 -0.42 -6.67 -15.23
C LEU A 208 -1.91 -6.66 -15.57
N VAL A 209 -2.61 -5.58 -15.22
CA VAL A 209 -4.04 -5.40 -15.51
C VAL A 209 -4.30 -5.28 -17.01
N LEU A 210 -3.62 -4.36 -17.70
CA LEU A 210 -3.87 -4.12 -19.12
C LEU A 210 -3.39 -5.27 -20.00
N SER A 211 -2.27 -5.93 -19.69
CA SER A 211 -1.83 -7.11 -20.45
C SER A 211 -2.80 -8.28 -20.33
N ARG A 212 -3.53 -8.39 -19.21
CA ARG A 212 -4.61 -9.39 -19.05
C ARG A 212 -5.87 -8.98 -19.83
N ALA A 213 -6.31 -7.74 -19.70
CA ALA A 213 -7.48 -7.22 -20.41
C ALA A 213 -7.29 -7.21 -21.94
N PHE A 214 -6.08 -6.93 -22.42
CA PHE A 214 -5.71 -6.82 -23.83
C PHE A 214 -4.70 -7.87 -24.29
N SER A 215 -4.80 -9.10 -23.79
CA SER A 215 -3.80 -10.16 -24.03
C SER A 215 -3.44 -10.40 -25.51
N SER A 216 -4.42 -10.37 -26.42
CA SER A 216 -4.20 -10.52 -27.86
C SER A 216 -3.46 -9.32 -28.46
N ILE A 217 -3.85 -8.10 -28.08
CA ILE A 217 -3.24 -6.85 -28.56
C ILE A 217 -1.82 -6.71 -28.02
N TYR A 218 -1.64 -6.98 -26.72
CA TYR A 218 -0.35 -6.93 -26.04
C TYR A 218 0.69 -7.83 -26.73
N LYS A 219 0.29 -9.07 -27.09
CA LYS A 219 1.14 -9.99 -27.84
C LYS A 219 1.39 -9.52 -29.27
N SER A 220 0.38 -9.03 -29.97
CA SER A 220 0.53 -8.58 -31.36
C SER A 220 1.33 -7.28 -31.50
N MET A 221 1.46 -6.50 -30.43
CA MET A 221 2.20 -5.24 -30.39
C MET A 221 3.66 -5.42 -29.97
N ASN A 222 4.14 -6.65 -29.68
CA ASN A 222 5.52 -6.89 -29.25
C ASN A 222 5.97 -5.97 -28.08
N VAL A 223 5.11 -5.81 -27.08
CA VAL A 223 5.40 -4.90 -25.96
C VAL A 223 6.54 -5.45 -25.10
N GLU A 224 7.57 -4.64 -24.88
CA GLU A 224 8.71 -4.97 -24.02
C GLU A 224 8.28 -5.34 -22.60
N ARG A 225 8.97 -6.29 -21.99
CA ARG A 225 8.59 -6.80 -20.65
C ARG A 225 9.28 -5.99 -19.55
N LEU A 226 8.55 -5.73 -18.47
CA LEU A 226 9.12 -5.07 -17.29
C LEU A 226 9.93 -6.04 -16.40
N ALA A 227 9.69 -7.35 -16.48
CA ALA A 227 10.31 -8.34 -15.61
C ALA A 227 11.85 -8.29 -15.60
N PRO A 228 12.56 -8.22 -16.76
CA PRO A 228 14.02 -8.12 -16.77
C PRO A 228 14.59 -6.95 -15.96
N PHE A 229 13.91 -5.79 -15.96
CA PHE A 229 14.33 -4.64 -15.15
C PHE A 229 14.26 -4.94 -13.65
N PHE A 230 13.14 -5.52 -13.20
CA PHE A 230 12.96 -5.87 -11.78
C PHE A 230 13.90 -7.00 -11.34
N GLU A 231 14.28 -7.89 -12.25
CA GLU A 231 15.28 -8.92 -12.02
C GLU A 231 16.65 -8.32 -11.78
N ALA A 232 17.10 -7.49 -12.73
CA ALA A 232 18.38 -6.80 -12.64
C ALA A 232 18.44 -5.92 -11.39
N PHE A 233 17.35 -5.25 -11.03
CA PHE A 233 17.24 -4.47 -9.81
C PHE A 233 17.33 -5.34 -8.54
N ARG A 234 16.61 -6.47 -8.49
CA ARG A 234 16.66 -7.42 -7.37
C ARG A 234 18.07 -7.96 -7.19
N ASP A 235 18.72 -8.34 -8.28
CA ASP A 235 20.03 -8.97 -8.25
C ASP A 235 21.13 -7.96 -7.91
N ALA A 236 20.99 -6.70 -8.35
CA ALA A 236 21.86 -5.60 -7.91
C ALA A 236 21.75 -5.33 -6.41
N LEU A 237 20.54 -5.34 -5.85
CA LEU A 237 20.36 -5.21 -4.40
C LEU A 237 20.91 -6.42 -3.63
N ARG A 238 20.87 -7.63 -4.20
CA ARG A 238 21.51 -8.80 -3.58
C ARG A 238 23.03 -8.69 -3.60
N ALA A 239 23.60 -8.27 -4.73
CA ALA A 239 25.03 -8.13 -4.92
C ALA A 239 25.67 -7.01 -4.09
N SER A 240 24.87 -6.04 -3.59
CA SER A 240 25.39 -4.96 -2.76
C SER A 240 25.63 -5.37 -1.30
N ALA A 241 25.11 -6.53 -0.87
CA ALA A 241 25.30 -7.06 0.47
C ALA A 241 26.60 -7.88 0.61
N ASP A 242 27.09 -8.03 1.84
CA ASP A 242 28.28 -8.81 2.20
C ASP A 242 27.99 -10.30 2.46
N ARG A 243 26.85 -10.81 1.98
CA ARG A 243 26.34 -12.17 2.24
C ARG A 243 25.71 -12.79 0.98
N ASP A 244 25.95 -14.08 0.74
CA ASP A 244 25.42 -14.81 -0.43
C ASP A 244 23.89 -14.86 -0.50
N GLU A 245 23.21 -15.04 0.64
CA GLU A 245 21.75 -14.97 0.75
C GLU A 245 21.37 -13.81 1.68
N PRO A 246 21.37 -12.56 1.19
CA PRO A 246 21.08 -11.39 2.02
C PRO A 246 19.58 -11.28 2.29
N ARG A 247 19.24 -10.76 3.47
CA ARG A 247 17.85 -10.40 3.80
C ARG A 247 17.61 -8.96 3.40
N ILE A 248 16.66 -8.77 2.48
CA ILE A 248 16.31 -7.47 1.91
C ILE A 248 14.92 -7.07 2.39
N GLY A 249 14.81 -5.84 2.88
CA GLY A 249 13.57 -5.24 3.37
C GLY A 249 13.19 -3.97 2.60
N VAL A 250 11.89 -3.71 2.48
CA VAL A 250 11.33 -2.43 2.02
C VAL A 250 10.86 -1.67 3.26
N LEU A 251 11.55 -0.58 3.60
CA LEU A 251 11.20 0.27 4.74
C LEU A 251 10.09 1.24 4.34
N THR A 252 8.91 1.08 4.92
CA THR A 252 7.72 1.87 4.63
C THR A 252 7.32 2.77 5.82
N PRO A 253 6.74 3.95 5.59
CA PRO A 253 6.09 4.77 6.63
C PRO A 253 4.80 4.17 7.20
N GLY A 254 4.28 3.09 6.60
CA GLY A 254 3.03 2.43 7.02
C GLY A 254 1.82 2.84 6.17
N THR A 255 0.64 2.35 6.58
CA THR A 255 -0.61 2.39 5.79
C THR A 255 -1.19 3.78 5.52
N PHE A 256 -0.77 4.79 6.31
CA PHE A 256 -1.21 6.17 6.13
C PHE A 256 -0.47 6.91 5.02
N SER A 257 0.55 6.30 4.41
CA SER A 257 1.24 6.89 3.27
C SER A 257 0.46 6.74 1.97
N GLU A 258 0.47 7.79 1.15
CA GLU A 258 -0.13 7.84 -0.18
C GLU A 258 0.36 6.73 -1.13
N THR A 259 1.56 6.20 -0.89
CA THR A 259 2.24 5.23 -1.75
C THR A 259 2.43 3.86 -1.09
N TYR A 260 1.76 3.60 0.04
CA TYR A 260 1.87 2.33 0.76
C TYR A 260 1.56 1.11 -0.11
N PHE A 261 0.52 1.21 -0.96
CA PHE A 261 0.15 0.15 -1.90
C PHE A 261 1.34 -0.26 -2.79
N GLU A 262 2.06 0.70 -3.36
CA GLU A 262 3.23 0.42 -4.19
C GLU A 262 4.32 -0.29 -3.39
N HIS A 263 4.56 0.11 -2.14
CA HIS A 263 5.59 -0.51 -1.29
C HIS A 263 5.30 -1.99 -1.06
N ALA A 264 4.05 -2.32 -0.72
CA ALA A 264 3.59 -3.69 -0.52
C ALA A 264 3.66 -4.52 -1.81
N THR A 265 3.26 -3.93 -2.94
CA THR A 265 3.33 -4.58 -4.25
C THR A 265 4.76 -4.88 -4.67
N LEU A 266 5.68 -3.93 -4.52
CA LEU A 266 7.11 -4.13 -4.83
C LEU A 266 7.73 -5.18 -3.91
N ALA A 267 7.46 -5.13 -2.59
CA ALA A 267 7.94 -6.12 -1.65
C ALA A 267 7.49 -7.54 -2.04
N ARG A 268 6.21 -7.72 -2.38
CA ARG A 268 5.64 -9.00 -2.83
C ARG A 268 6.25 -9.47 -4.15
N TYR A 269 6.38 -8.58 -5.13
CA TYR A 269 6.88 -8.94 -6.47
C TYR A 269 8.36 -9.30 -6.48
N LEU A 270 9.18 -8.60 -5.68
CA LEU A 270 10.62 -8.84 -5.57
C LEU A 270 10.98 -9.91 -4.53
N GLY A 271 10.02 -10.33 -3.70
CA GLY A 271 10.22 -11.30 -2.62
C GLY A 271 11.00 -10.73 -1.42
N PHE A 272 10.81 -9.44 -1.13
CA PHE A 272 11.42 -8.73 0.00
C PHE A 272 10.46 -8.65 1.19
N LEU A 273 11.02 -8.38 2.37
CA LEU A 273 10.22 -8.18 3.58
C LEU A 273 9.69 -6.74 3.62
N LEU A 274 8.39 -6.54 3.80
CA LEU A 274 7.85 -5.20 4.09
C LEU A 274 8.02 -4.92 5.58
N VAL A 275 8.71 -3.83 5.94
CA VAL A 275 9.04 -3.49 7.33
C VAL A 275 8.79 -2.01 7.61
N GLU A 276 8.34 -1.69 8.82
CA GLU A 276 8.26 -0.32 9.35
C GLU A 276 9.42 -0.06 10.34
N GLY A 277 9.63 1.19 10.75
CA GLY A 277 10.72 1.54 11.69
C GLY A 277 10.70 0.73 12.98
N ASP A 278 9.50 0.51 13.55
CA ASP A 278 9.29 -0.26 14.77
C ASP A 278 9.55 -1.77 14.61
N ASP A 279 9.52 -2.29 13.38
CA ASP A 279 9.88 -3.68 13.08
C ASP A 279 11.40 -3.91 13.18
N LEU A 280 12.18 -2.83 13.22
CA LEU A 280 13.63 -2.86 13.14
C LEU A 280 14.28 -2.48 14.49
N ALA A 281 15.49 -2.97 14.69
CA ALA A 281 16.32 -2.63 15.84
C ALA A 281 17.80 -2.62 15.42
N VAL A 282 18.55 -1.69 16.00
CA VAL A 282 20.00 -1.66 15.90
C VAL A 282 20.60 -2.46 17.05
N SER A 283 21.48 -3.41 16.75
CA SER A 283 22.22 -4.20 17.73
C SER A 283 23.53 -4.67 17.12
N GLY A 284 24.66 -4.55 17.84
CA GLY A 284 25.97 -5.01 17.39
C GLY A 284 26.39 -4.44 16.01
N ASP A 285 26.25 -3.13 15.83
CA ASP A 285 26.58 -2.41 14.58
C ASP A 285 25.84 -2.95 13.33
N ARG A 286 24.68 -3.59 13.50
CA ARG A 286 23.86 -4.14 12.42
C ARG A 286 22.38 -3.85 12.66
N VAL A 287 21.61 -3.78 11.58
CA VAL A 287 20.14 -3.71 11.63
C VAL A 287 19.57 -5.12 11.71
N HIS A 288 18.56 -5.29 12.55
CA HIS A 288 17.84 -6.54 12.74
C HIS A 288 16.33 -6.32 12.64
N ILE A 289 15.64 -7.32 12.13
CA ILE A 289 14.17 -7.41 12.17
C ILE A 289 13.79 -8.09 13.48
N ARG A 290 12.78 -7.54 14.17
CA ARG A 290 12.16 -8.16 15.33
C ARG A 290 11.20 -9.24 14.86
N THR A 291 11.46 -10.47 15.30
CA THR A 291 10.64 -11.61 14.94
C THR A 291 10.24 -12.39 16.17
N VAL A 292 9.20 -13.22 16.03
CA VAL A 292 8.78 -14.15 17.10
C VAL A 292 9.83 -15.20 17.43
N ALA A 293 10.90 -15.32 16.62
CA ALA A 293 12.06 -16.19 16.84
C ALA A 293 13.34 -15.40 17.21
N GLY A 294 13.18 -14.16 17.69
CA GLY A 294 14.29 -13.28 18.09
C GLY A 294 14.73 -12.32 16.97
N LEU A 295 15.86 -11.65 17.18
CA LEU A 295 16.40 -10.70 16.20
C LEU A 295 17.01 -11.45 15.00
N LYS A 296 16.63 -11.05 13.78
CA LYS A 296 17.22 -11.58 12.55
C LYS A 296 17.85 -10.47 11.75
N ARG A 297 19.16 -10.60 11.49
CA ARG A 297 19.95 -9.60 10.76
C ARG A 297 19.33 -9.26 9.40
N LEU A 298 19.27 -7.97 9.10
CA LEU A 298 18.84 -7.39 7.84
C LEU A 298 20.03 -6.74 7.15
N ASP A 299 20.22 -7.02 5.86
CA ASP A 299 21.45 -6.65 5.14
C ASP A 299 21.23 -5.43 4.24
N VAL A 300 20.05 -5.35 3.60
CA VAL A 300 19.70 -4.29 2.65
C VAL A 300 18.31 -3.75 2.94
N LEU A 301 18.18 -2.42 2.90
CA LEU A 301 16.93 -1.71 3.03
C LEU A 301 16.66 -0.85 1.79
N LEU A 302 15.64 -1.21 1.03
CA LEU A 302 15.00 -0.32 0.06
C LEU A 302 14.16 0.69 0.84
N ARG A 303 14.67 1.90 1.03
CA ARG A 303 13.96 2.93 1.81
C ARG A 303 12.86 3.58 0.98
N ARG A 304 11.70 3.75 1.60
CA ARG A 304 10.56 4.53 1.08
C ARG A 304 10.19 5.70 2.00
N LEU A 305 11.18 6.14 2.77
CA LEU A 305 11.11 7.25 3.72
C LEU A 305 12.03 8.38 3.26
N ASP A 306 11.61 9.60 3.58
CA ASP A 306 12.44 10.78 3.44
C ASP A 306 13.65 10.72 4.36
N SER A 307 14.75 11.36 3.94
CA SER A 307 16.05 11.17 4.56
C SER A 307 16.04 11.58 6.03
N ASN A 308 15.45 12.74 6.35
CA ASN A 308 15.36 13.28 7.71
C ASN A 308 14.57 12.38 8.69
N SER A 309 13.65 11.57 8.17
CA SER A 309 12.81 10.68 8.97
C SER A 309 13.45 9.33 9.30
N LEU A 310 14.69 9.07 8.84
CA LEU A 310 15.32 7.75 8.94
C LEU A 310 15.89 7.41 10.31
N ASP A 311 16.37 8.40 11.07
CA ASP A 311 17.00 8.17 12.37
C ASP A 311 16.67 9.29 13.36
N PRO A 312 15.80 9.05 14.36
CA PRO A 312 15.44 10.07 15.33
C PRO A 312 16.57 10.46 16.29
N LEU A 313 17.69 9.74 16.34
CA LEU A 313 18.83 10.11 17.20
C LEU A 313 19.75 11.15 16.57
N GLU A 314 19.91 11.13 15.25
CA GLU A 314 20.89 11.99 14.54
C GLU A 314 20.22 12.99 13.57
N LEU A 315 18.98 12.73 13.12
CA LEU A 315 18.26 13.55 12.15
C LEU A 315 17.07 14.26 12.82
N ASP A 316 15.82 13.88 12.50
CA ASP A 316 14.63 14.46 13.12
C ASP A 316 14.17 13.67 14.35
N ALA A 317 14.41 14.23 15.55
CA ALA A 317 14.00 13.65 16.82
C ALA A 317 12.48 13.53 17.02
N ALA A 318 11.67 14.26 16.24
CA ALA A 318 10.22 14.11 16.26
C ALA A 318 9.73 12.90 15.43
N SER A 319 10.59 12.35 14.57
CA SER A 319 10.23 11.25 13.68
C SER A 319 9.90 9.97 14.47
N ARG A 320 8.83 9.31 14.04
CA ARG A 320 8.41 7.97 14.51
C ARG A 320 8.49 6.91 13.42
N LEU A 321 9.06 7.25 12.27
CA LEU A 321 9.05 6.39 11.08
C LEU A 321 10.37 5.63 10.90
N GLY A 322 11.47 6.23 11.37
CA GLY A 322 12.82 5.73 11.21
C GLY A 322 13.22 4.67 12.24
N VAL A 323 14.52 4.35 12.25
CA VAL A 323 15.14 3.40 13.18
C VAL A 323 16.21 4.14 13.97
N ALA A 324 16.09 4.16 15.29
CA ALA A 324 17.06 4.81 16.16
C ALA A 324 18.46 4.18 16.00
N GLY A 325 19.45 5.01 15.67
CA GLY A 325 20.85 4.62 15.48
C GLY A 325 21.17 4.09 14.08
N LEU A 326 20.25 4.19 13.11
CA LEU A 326 20.46 3.73 11.75
C LEU A 326 21.65 4.42 11.06
N MET A 327 21.83 5.74 11.28
CA MET A 327 22.91 6.48 10.64
C MET A 327 24.29 6.03 11.11
N ASP A 328 24.42 5.65 12.39
CA ASP A 328 25.66 5.08 12.92
C ASP A 328 25.97 3.70 12.30
N VAL A 329 24.96 2.87 12.10
CA VAL A 329 25.11 1.57 11.42
C VAL A 329 25.53 1.75 9.96
N VAL A 330 24.94 2.71 9.25
CA VAL A 330 25.31 3.03 7.86
C VAL A 330 26.77 3.49 7.79
N ARG A 331 27.20 4.37 8.71
CA ARG A 331 28.59 4.86 8.79
C ARG A 331 29.59 3.73 8.99
N LYS A 332 29.22 2.69 9.74
CA LYS A 332 30.04 1.50 9.99
C LYS A 332 29.92 0.41 8.91
N GLY A 333 29.12 0.61 7.87
CA GLY A 333 28.91 -0.38 6.81
C GLY A 333 28.03 -1.56 7.24
N GLY A 334 27.23 -1.41 8.29
CA GLY A 334 26.44 -2.50 8.85
C GLY A 334 25.17 -2.86 8.05
N VAL A 335 24.67 -1.94 7.23
CA VAL A 335 23.48 -2.11 6.37
C VAL A 335 23.62 -1.29 5.09
N VAL A 336 23.12 -1.82 3.97
CA VAL A 336 22.99 -1.08 2.70
C VAL A 336 21.65 -0.36 2.66
N LEU A 337 21.66 0.95 2.38
CA LEU A 337 20.44 1.73 2.14
C LEU A 337 20.31 2.07 0.66
N ALA A 338 19.20 1.69 0.04
CA ALA A 338 18.87 2.00 -1.33
C ALA A 338 17.69 2.99 -1.37
N ASN A 339 17.86 4.25 -1.73
CA ASN A 339 19.11 5.00 -1.96
C ASN A 339 19.75 5.48 -0.64
N MET A 340 20.99 5.96 -0.71
CA MET A 340 21.66 6.58 0.43
C MET A 340 20.87 7.78 0.99
N PRO A 341 20.89 8.02 2.31
CA PRO A 341 20.36 9.24 2.91
C PRO A 341 21.03 10.48 2.31
N GLY A 342 20.25 11.55 2.11
CA GLY A 342 20.76 12.81 1.58
C GLY A 342 20.90 12.87 0.05
N SER A 343 20.54 11.80 -0.66
CA SER A 343 20.46 11.82 -2.13
C SER A 343 19.45 12.84 -2.68
N GLY A 344 18.39 13.13 -1.90
CA GLY A 344 17.34 14.09 -2.23
C GLY A 344 17.81 15.53 -2.47
N VAL A 345 19.03 15.87 -2.05
CA VAL A 345 19.65 17.17 -2.37
C VAL A 345 19.66 17.45 -3.88
N LEU A 346 19.77 16.40 -4.69
CA LEU A 346 19.75 16.52 -6.15
C LEU A 346 18.38 16.83 -6.75
N GLU A 347 17.30 16.72 -5.98
CA GLU A 347 15.95 17.13 -6.42
C GLU A 347 15.72 18.64 -6.31
N ALA A 348 16.67 19.39 -5.72
CA ALA A 348 16.58 20.84 -5.60
C ALA A 348 16.58 21.52 -6.98
N ARG A 349 15.54 22.31 -7.24
CA ARG A 349 15.35 23.04 -8.51
C ARG A 349 16.47 24.05 -8.78
N ALA A 350 17.10 24.56 -7.73
CA ALA A 350 18.29 25.40 -7.82
C ALA A 350 19.41 24.75 -8.66
N LEU A 351 19.54 23.42 -8.63
CA LEU A 351 20.60 22.70 -9.31
C LEU A 351 20.40 22.61 -10.82
N LEU A 352 19.15 22.71 -11.32
CA LEU A 352 18.83 22.55 -12.74
C LEU A 352 19.61 23.53 -13.62
N GLY A 353 19.75 24.78 -13.19
CA GLY A 353 20.52 25.81 -13.90
C GLY A 353 22.02 25.46 -14.09
N PHE A 354 22.54 24.49 -13.35
CA PHE A 354 23.94 24.06 -13.41
C PHE A 354 24.13 22.71 -14.11
N VAL A 355 23.07 21.93 -14.34
CA VAL A 355 23.20 20.56 -14.88
C VAL A 355 23.96 20.50 -16.22
N PRO A 356 23.74 21.39 -17.20
CA PRO A 356 24.49 21.34 -18.45
C PRO A 356 26.00 21.58 -18.28
N SER A 357 26.39 22.51 -17.41
CA SER A 357 27.81 22.80 -17.16
C SER A 357 28.46 21.70 -16.32
N LEU A 358 27.72 21.12 -15.37
CA LEU A 358 28.14 19.95 -14.60
C LEU A 358 28.36 18.73 -15.51
N CYS A 359 27.47 18.49 -16.47
CA CYS A 359 27.60 17.39 -17.44
C CYS A 359 28.93 17.46 -18.19
N ARG A 360 29.25 18.62 -18.78
CA ARG A 360 30.53 18.84 -19.47
C ARG A 360 31.74 18.69 -18.56
N ARG A 361 31.65 19.16 -17.31
CA ARG A 361 32.78 19.13 -16.37
C ARG A 361 33.02 17.74 -15.80
N VAL A 362 31.97 16.97 -15.52
CA VAL A 362 32.04 15.68 -14.84
C VAL A 362 32.16 14.52 -15.81
N LEU A 363 31.41 14.55 -16.91
CA LEU A 363 31.37 13.46 -17.91
C LEU A 363 32.14 13.80 -19.20
N GLY A 364 32.49 15.06 -19.43
CA GLY A 364 33.19 15.47 -20.67
C GLY A 364 32.30 15.55 -21.90
N GLU A 365 30.98 15.45 -21.75
CA GLU A 365 30.00 15.45 -22.84
C GLU A 365 28.84 16.42 -22.58
N ASP A 366 28.14 16.81 -23.65
CA ASP A 366 26.91 17.60 -23.55
C ASP A 366 25.72 16.74 -23.12
N LEU A 367 24.73 17.40 -22.54
CA LEU A 367 23.51 16.77 -22.06
C LEU A 367 22.67 16.23 -23.24
N LYS A 368 22.40 14.92 -23.24
CA LYS A 368 21.66 14.22 -24.30
C LYS A 368 20.18 14.57 -24.34
N ILE A 369 19.57 14.76 -23.16
CA ILE A 369 18.16 15.14 -23.02
C ILE A 369 18.12 16.53 -22.38
N PRO A 370 17.53 17.54 -23.05
CA PRO A 370 17.37 18.86 -22.47
C PRO A 370 16.46 18.80 -21.23
N HIS A 371 16.48 19.87 -20.44
CA HIS A 371 15.57 20.03 -19.32
C HIS A 371 14.89 21.39 -19.42
N ILE A 372 13.82 21.59 -18.65
CA ILE A 372 13.11 22.87 -18.58
C ILE A 372 14.07 24.03 -18.23
N ALA A 373 14.04 25.10 -19.02
CA ALA A 373 14.93 26.23 -18.81
C ALA A 373 14.69 26.84 -17.41
N THR A 374 15.76 26.93 -16.62
CA THR A 374 15.67 27.20 -15.18
C THR A 374 16.71 28.23 -14.75
N TRP A 375 16.27 29.27 -14.05
CA TRP A 375 17.07 30.39 -13.55
C TRP A 375 17.00 30.45 -12.03
N TRP A 376 18.10 30.15 -11.35
CA TRP A 376 18.16 30.27 -9.90
C TRP A 376 18.45 31.71 -9.48
N CYS A 377 17.51 32.32 -8.76
CA CYS A 377 17.58 33.72 -8.34
C CYS A 377 18.62 33.98 -7.24
N GLY A 378 19.34 32.95 -6.78
CA GLY A 378 20.54 33.10 -5.97
C GLY A 378 21.72 33.71 -6.75
N GLN A 379 21.74 33.56 -8.07
CA GLN A 379 22.69 34.25 -8.95
C GLN A 379 22.15 35.59 -9.41
N LYS A 380 22.96 36.66 -9.28
CA LYS A 380 22.54 38.01 -9.64
C LYS A 380 22.02 38.12 -11.07
N SER A 381 22.75 37.59 -12.06
CA SER A 381 22.35 37.65 -13.47
C SER A 381 21.01 36.94 -13.73
N ALA A 382 20.84 35.73 -13.18
CA ALA A 382 19.62 34.96 -13.32
C ALA A 382 18.43 35.63 -12.60
N ARG A 383 18.67 36.23 -11.43
CA ARG A 383 17.65 37.00 -10.70
C ARG A 383 17.22 38.24 -11.47
N ASP A 384 18.17 39.02 -11.99
CA ASP A 384 17.88 40.24 -12.73
C ASP A 384 17.10 39.91 -14.02
N GLU A 385 17.43 38.79 -14.68
CA GLU A 385 16.67 38.25 -15.82
C GLU A 385 15.21 37.94 -15.43
N VAL A 386 15.01 37.13 -14.39
CA VAL A 386 13.68 36.76 -13.89
C VAL A 386 12.87 37.99 -13.48
N LEU A 387 13.47 38.95 -12.79
CA LEU A 387 12.78 40.18 -12.36
C LEU A 387 12.40 41.09 -13.54
N SER A 388 13.21 41.11 -14.60
CA SER A 388 12.93 41.94 -15.78
C SER A 388 11.74 41.43 -16.62
N ARG A 389 11.55 40.10 -16.68
CA ARG A 389 10.47 39.44 -17.44
C ARG A 389 9.58 38.55 -16.54
N LEU A 390 9.27 39.03 -15.34
CA LEU A 390 8.63 38.23 -14.29
C LEU A 390 7.32 37.56 -14.73
N ASP A 391 6.55 38.16 -15.64
CA ASP A 391 5.27 37.62 -16.14
C ASP A 391 5.41 36.39 -17.05
N GLU A 392 6.61 36.13 -17.57
CA GLU A 392 6.88 35.04 -18.51
C GLU A 392 7.30 33.74 -17.78
N PHE A 393 7.55 33.80 -16.47
CA PHE A 393 8.06 32.69 -15.68
C PHE A 393 7.00 32.09 -14.76
N ALA A 394 7.09 30.77 -14.56
CA ALA A 394 6.59 30.13 -13.36
C ALA A 394 7.65 30.27 -12.26
N ILE A 395 7.25 30.78 -11.09
CA ILE A 395 8.14 30.91 -9.94
C ILE A 395 7.97 29.71 -9.02
N GLU A 396 9.09 29.13 -8.61
CA GLU A 396 9.16 27.92 -7.82
C GLU A 396 10.11 28.07 -6.62
N GLY A 397 9.91 27.24 -5.60
CA GLY A 397 10.85 27.13 -4.49
C GLY A 397 12.18 26.51 -4.96
N ALA A 398 13.30 27.10 -4.56
CA ALA A 398 14.62 26.65 -4.97
C ALA A 398 14.99 25.25 -4.46
N TYR A 399 14.55 24.91 -3.25
CA TYR A 399 14.93 23.68 -2.54
C TYR A 399 13.78 22.69 -2.31
N GLY A 400 12.53 23.13 -2.54
CA GLY A 400 11.35 22.35 -2.25
C GLY A 400 10.16 22.79 -3.08
N ARG A 401 9.03 22.10 -2.90
CA ARG A 401 7.81 22.33 -3.69
C ARG A 401 7.11 23.65 -3.38
N ALA A 402 7.16 24.10 -2.12
CA ALA A 402 6.50 25.32 -1.69
C ALA A 402 7.30 26.57 -2.10
N VAL A 403 6.59 27.56 -2.65
CA VAL A 403 7.15 28.90 -2.88
C VAL A 403 7.05 29.69 -1.58
N PRO A 404 8.16 30.20 -1.01
CA PRO A 404 8.10 30.94 0.24
C PRO A 404 7.12 32.13 0.17
N GLY A 405 6.18 32.17 1.11
CA GLY A 405 5.14 33.20 1.16
C GLY A 405 3.83 32.88 0.42
N PHE A 406 3.68 31.67 -0.12
CA PHE A 406 2.45 31.19 -0.76
C PHE A 406 1.93 29.93 -0.05
N ALA A 407 0.60 29.82 0.05
CA ALA A 407 -0.05 28.70 0.74
C ALA A 407 -0.03 27.39 -0.09
N ASN A 408 0.05 27.51 -1.42
CA ASN A 408 0.02 26.37 -2.32
C ASN A 408 1.41 25.71 -2.41
N SER A 409 1.43 24.38 -2.41
CA SER A 409 2.66 23.57 -2.55
C SER A 409 3.10 23.39 -4.02
N GLY A 410 2.81 24.36 -4.87
CA GLY A 410 3.02 24.28 -6.31
C GLY A 410 3.64 25.54 -6.90
N PRO A 411 4.05 25.48 -8.17
CA PRO A 411 4.52 26.64 -8.94
C PRO A 411 3.52 27.79 -8.88
N VAL A 412 4.06 29.01 -8.77
CA VAL A 412 3.29 30.25 -8.81
C VAL A 412 3.39 30.84 -10.21
N LEU A 413 2.27 30.85 -10.92
CA LEU A 413 2.15 31.51 -12.21
C LEU A 413 1.94 33.00 -11.99
N VAL A 414 2.96 33.80 -12.28
CA VAL A 414 2.94 35.25 -12.02
C VAL A 414 1.79 35.94 -12.79
N SER A 415 1.48 35.46 -13.99
CA SER A 415 0.38 35.96 -14.82
C SER A 415 -1.00 35.83 -14.17
N GLU A 416 -1.15 34.97 -13.16
CA GLU A 416 -2.43 34.72 -12.47
C GLU A 416 -2.51 35.46 -11.11
N LEU A 417 -1.44 36.15 -10.69
CA LEU A 417 -1.40 36.88 -9.42
C LEU A 417 -2.06 38.26 -9.51
N SER A 418 -2.60 38.73 -8.39
CA SER A 418 -2.98 40.14 -8.26
C SER A 418 -1.75 41.06 -8.29
N VAL A 419 -1.95 42.33 -8.63
CA VAL A 419 -0.87 43.33 -8.67
C VAL A 419 -0.12 43.42 -7.33
N ALA A 420 -0.84 43.37 -6.20
CA ALA A 420 -0.25 43.41 -4.87
C ALA A 420 0.60 42.17 -4.55
N GLU A 421 0.12 40.97 -4.91
CA GLU A 421 0.87 39.73 -4.73
C GLU A 421 2.12 39.68 -5.60
N ARG A 422 2.03 40.20 -6.82
CA ARG A 422 3.14 40.31 -7.75
C ARG A 422 4.26 41.22 -7.21
N GLU A 423 3.92 42.40 -6.70
CA GLU A 423 4.91 43.31 -6.11
C GLU A 423 5.53 42.72 -4.84
N ARG A 424 4.73 42.01 -4.03
CA ARG A 424 5.24 41.26 -2.88
C ARG A 424 6.24 40.18 -3.29
N LEU A 425 5.93 39.41 -4.34
CA LEU A 425 6.83 38.39 -4.87
C LEU A 425 8.12 39.00 -5.43
N ARG A 426 8.00 40.10 -6.19
CA ARG A 426 9.15 40.87 -6.70
C ARG A 426 10.08 41.31 -5.57
N ALA A 427 9.52 41.90 -4.51
CA ALA A 427 10.28 42.33 -3.34
C ALA A 427 10.95 41.16 -2.61
N ALA A 428 10.24 40.03 -2.47
CA ALA A 428 10.78 38.83 -1.83
C ALA A 428 11.96 38.22 -2.60
N ILE A 429 11.84 38.11 -3.93
CA ILE A 429 12.94 37.64 -4.81
C ILE A 429 14.13 38.61 -4.75
N ALA A 430 13.88 39.92 -4.73
CA ALA A 430 14.94 40.92 -4.62
C ALA A 430 15.69 40.83 -3.28
N GLN A 431 14.95 40.61 -2.18
CA GLN A 431 15.51 40.50 -0.82
C GLN A 431 16.26 39.18 -0.60
N ARG A 432 15.70 38.05 -1.02
CA ARG A 432 16.23 36.70 -0.74
C ARG A 432 16.06 35.75 -1.93
N GLY A 433 16.62 36.13 -3.07
CA GLY A 433 16.52 35.35 -4.32
C GLY A 433 17.06 33.91 -4.25
N ILE A 434 17.91 33.60 -3.27
CA ILE A 434 18.43 32.24 -3.02
C ILE A 434 17.33 31.18 -2.84
N ASP A 435 16.14 31.56 -2.38
CA ASP A 435 15.02 30.64 -2.13
C ASP A 435 14.08 30.48 -3.34
N TYR A 436 14.35 31.19 -4.45
CA TYR A 436 13.46 31.25 -5.61
C TYR A 436 14.15 30.81 -6.90
N VAL A 437 13.37 30.17 -7.76
CA VAL A 437 13.75 29.77 -9.11
C VAL A 437 12.68 30.24 -10.08
N GLY A 438 13.08 30.83 -11.21
CA GLY A 438 12.21 31.05 -12.36
C GLY A 438 12.36 29.90 -13.36
N GLN A 439 11.24 29.36 -13.83
CA GLN A 439 11.20 28.37 -14.91
C GLN A 439 10.34 28.86 -16.06
N GLU A 440 10.73 28.51 -17.28
CA GLU A 440 9.92 28.80 -18.46
C GLU A 440 8.59 28.01 -18.40
N VAL A 441 7.48 28.63 -18.80
CA VAL A 441 6.18 27.96 -18.83
C VAL A 441 6.07 27.06 -20.07
N VAL A 442 6.45 25.80 -19.93
CA VAL A 442 6.43 24.82 -21.03
C VAL A 442 5.07 24.12 -21.13
N ARG A 443 4.59 23.95 -22.37
CA ARG A 443 3.40 23.15 -22.69
C ARG A 443 3.82 21.75 -23.15
N LEU A 444 3.37 20.72 -22.44
CA LEU A 444 3.72 19.32 -22.68
C LEU A 444 2.81 18.68 -23.73
N SER A 445 3.30 17.64 -24.39
CA SER A 445 2.52 16.89 -25.38
C SER A 445 1.27 16.22 -24.82
N THR A 446 0.36 15.90 -25.73
CA THR A 446 -0.89 15.19 -25.44
C THR A 446 -0.86 13.74 -25.90
N THR A 447 -1.55 12.87 -25.17
CA THR A 447 -1.78 11.45 -25.51
C THR A 447 -3.29 11.20 -25.61
N PRO A 448 -3.77 10.26 -26.46
CA PRO A 448 -5.19 9.95 -26.54
C PRO A 448 -5.69 9.19 -25.30
N VAL A 449 -6.83 9.62 -24.76
CA VAL A 449 -7.58 8.91 -23.72
C VAL A 449 -8.95 8.49 -24.25
N TRP A 450 -9.50 7.40 -23.71
CA TRP A 450 -10.84 6.94 -24.05
C TRP A 450 -11.89 7.62 -23.16
N GLU A 451 -12.85 8.34 -23.77
CA GLU A 451 -13.91 9.06 -23.07
C GLU A 451 -15.22 8.93 -23.84
N GLY A 452 -16.25 8.31 -23.23
CA GLY A 452 -17.60 8.27 -23.81
C GLY A 452 -17.68 7.66 -25.22
N GLY A 453 -16.88 6.63 -25.51
CA GLY A 453 -16.87 5.95 -26.81
C GLY A 453 -16.04 6.63 -27.91
N ARG A 454 -15.30 7.68 -27.57
CA ARG A 454 -14.39 8.43 -28.47
C ARG A 454 -13.01 8.59 -27.83
N ILE A 455 -12.03 9.00 -28.63
CA ILE A 455 -10.71 9.40 -28.11
C ILE A 455 -10.60 10.92 -28.03
N ALA A 456 -9.94 11.42 -26.98
CA ALA A 456 -9.66 12.83 -26.79
C ALA A 456 -8.19 13.04 -26.38
N PRO A 457 -7.53 14.14 -26.80
CA PRO A 457 -6.17 14.43 -26.35
C PRO A 457 -6.19 14.91 -24.89
N ARG A 458 -5.23 14.43 -24.10
CA ARG A 458 -4.96 14.94 -22.75
C ARG A 458 -3.46 15.09 -22.49
N PRO A 459 -3.02 16.15 -21.80
CA PRO A 459 -1.63 16.32 -21.42
C PRO A 459 -1.14 15.19 -20.51
N PHE A 460 0.12 14.81 -20.63
CA PHE A 460 0.69 13.77 -19.77
C PHE A 460 2.12 14.09 -19.33
N VAL A 461 2.52 13.44 -18.24
CA VAL A 461 3.90 13.37 -17.75
C VAL A 461 4.24 11.90 -17.56
N LEU A 462 5.41 11.50 -18.06
CA LEU A 462 5.93 10.16 -17.90
C LEU A 462 7.07 10.18 -16.89
N ARG A 463 7.00 9.32 -15.85
CA ARG A 463 8.15 9.04 -15.00
C ARG A 463 8.85 7.78 -15.47
N VAL A 464 10.12 7.91 -15.85
CA VAL A 464 10.99 6.80 -16.24
C VAL A 464 11.95 6.45 -15.10
N PHE A 465 12.33 5.17 -15.00
CA PHE A 465 13.14 4.64 -13.89
C PHE A 465 14.39 3.96 -14.42
N ALA A 466 15.51 4.17 -13.72
CA ALA A 466 16.78 3.49 -13.95
C ALA A 466 17.28 2.86 -12.65
N ALA A 467 17.73 1.62 -12.74
CA ALA A 467 18.35 0.88 -11.64
C ALA A 467 19.85 0.75 -11.88
N ALA A 468 20.66 0.95 -10.84
CA ALA A 468 22.08 0.66 -10.89
C ALA A 468 22.29 -0.85 -10.79
N THR A 469 23.07 -1.41 -11.71
CA THR A 469 23.39 -2.84 -11.81
C THR A 469 24.90 -3.03 -11.95
N ALA A 470 25.36 -4.29 -11.93
CA ALA A 470 26.77 -4.60 -12.13
C ALA A 470 27.32 -4.11 -13.49
N ASP A 471 26.47 -4.09 -14.52
CA ASP A 471 26.81 -3.69 -15.88
C ASP A 471 26.53 -2.20 -16.17
N GLY A 472 26.24 -1.41 -15.12
CA GLY A 472 25.86 0.01 -15.24
C GLY A 472 24.37 0.23 -15.00
N TRP A 473 23.80 1.27 -15.62
CA TRP A 473 22.40 1.65 -15.42
C TRP A 473 21.47 0.94 -16.39
N THR A 474 20.42 0.29 -15.86
CA THR A 474 19.37 -0.36 -16.64
C THR A 474 18.08 0.45 -16.52
N VAL A 475 17.53 0.88 -17.66
CA VAL A 475 16.27 1.65 -17.70
C VAL A 475 15.08 0.70 -17.88
N MET A 476 14.04 0.87 -17.08
CA MET A 476 12.81 0.08 -17.18
C MET A 476 12.09 0.40 -18.50
N PRO A 477 11.79 -0.57 -19.40
CA PRO A 477 11.14 -0.32 -20.68
C PRO A 477 9.63 -0.01 -20.53
N GLY A 478 9.37 1.19 -20.03
CA GLY A 478 8.06 1.69 -19.60
C GLY A 478 8.22 2.75 -18.51
N GLY A 479 7.17 3.02 -17.76
CA GLY A 479 7.22 4.02 -16.71
C GLY A 479 5.88 4.26 -16.07
N PHE A 480 5.84 5.23 -15.16
CA PHE A 480 4.62 5.67 -14.52
C PHE A 480 4.08 6.92 -15.23
N CYS A 481 3.07 6.72 -16.08
CA CYS A 481 2.45 7.80 -16.84
C CYS A 481 1.24 8.36 -16.08
N ARG A 482 1.20 9.68 -15.94
CA ARG A 482 0.08 10.45 -15.38
C ARG A 482 -0.48 11.38 -16.44
N ILE A 483 -1.79 11.30 -16.64
CA ILE A 483 -2.54 12.06 -17.64
C ILE A 483 -3.46 13.03 -16.89
N ALA A 484 -3.39 14.32 -17.20
CA ALA A 484 -4.26 15.31 -16.59
C ALA A 484 -5.72 15.13 -17.05
N ASP A 485 -6.67 15.35 -16.13
CA ASP A 485 -8.08 15.41 -16.51
C ASP A 485 -8.43 16.74 -17.21
N ALA A 486 -7.77 17.83 -16.81
CA ALA A 486 -7.89 19.15 -17.44
C ALA A 486 -7.10 19.25 -18.75
N LEU A 487 -7.53 20.17 -19.62
CA LEU A 487 -6.85 20.49 -20.90
C LEU A 487 -5.66 21.44 -20.73
N ASP A 488 -5.36 21.89 -19.51
CA ASP A 488 -4.21 22.74 -19.26
C ASP A 488 -2.91 21.94 -19.42
N ALA A 489 -2.23 22.15 -20.54
CA ALA A 489 -1.01 21.43 -20.90
C ALA A 489 0.26 22.03 -20.26
N ARG A 490 0.15 23.07 -19.44
CA ARG A 490 1.32 23.63 -18.75
C ARG A 490 1.90 22.59 -17.78
N ALA A 491 3.21 22.36 -17.84
CA ALA A 491 3.88 21.37 -16.99
C ALA A 491 3.62 21.58 -15.48
N VAL A 492 3.37 22.83 -15.10
CA VAL A 492 3.06 23.27 -13.73
C VAL A 492 1.69 22.84 -13.20
N SER A 493 0.74 22.49 -14.08
CA SER A 493 -0.65 22.18 -13.73
C SER A 493 -0.92 20.68 -13.50
N MET A 494 0.11 19.82 -13.56
CA MET A 494 0.00 18.35 -13.54
C MET A 494 -0.09 17.74 -12.11
N GLY A 495 -0.66 18.46 -11.14
CA GLY A 495 -0.60 18.14 -9.71
C GLY A 495 -1.76 17.31 -9.14
N ASP A 496 -3.00 17.64 -9.52
CA ASP A 496 -4.22 17.11 -8.87
C ASP A 496 -5.19 16.48 -9.90
N GLY A 497 -5.74 15.30 -9.59
CA GLY A 497 -6.77 14.64 -10.41
C GLY A 497 -6.26 14.06 -11.74
N ALA A 498 -5.16 13.31 -11.71
CA ALA A 498 -4.61 12.67 -12.91
C ALA A 498 -5.00 11.19 -13.02
N ARG A 499 -5.33 10.74 -14.23
CA ARG A 499 -5.44 9.32 -14.60
C ARG A 499 -4.06 8.70 -14.77
N ALA A 500 -3.88 7.46 -14.33
CA ALA A 500 -2.65 6.71 -14.57
C ALA A 500 -2.78 5.86 -15.83
N ALA A 501 -1.74 5.81 -16.67
CA ALA A 501 -1.71 4.96 -17.86
C ALA A 501 -0.55 3.96 -17.79
N ASP A 502 -0.72 2.80 -18.43
CA ASP A 502 0.40 1.94 -18.78
C ASP A 502 1.20 2.57 -19.93
N VAL A 503 2.47 2.18 -20.06
CA VAL A 503 3.40 2.69 -21.05
C VAL A 503 3.98 1.51 -21.79
N TRP A 504 3.71 1.41 -23.08
CA TRP A 504 4.18 0.32 -23.92
C TRP A 504 5.34 0.80 -24.78
N VAL A 505 6.53 0.26 -24.50
CA VAL A 505 7.64 0.30 -25.45
C VAL A 505 7.41 -0.83 -26.45
N VAL A 506 7.21 -0.46 -27.70
CA VAL A 506 6.79 -1.37 -28.77
C VAL A 506 8.00 -1.75 -29.62
N ALA A 507 8.40 -3.01 -29.54
CA ALA A 507 9.50 -3.55 -30.32
C ALA A 507 9.09 -3.96 -31.74
N ASP A 508 10.05 -3.96 -32.66
CA ASP A 508 9.82 -4.42 -34.03
C ASP A 508 9.69 -5.95 -34.08
N LYS A 509 10.40 -6.67 -33.20
CA LYS A 509 10.45 -8.13 -33.16
C LYS A 509 9.76 -8.70 -31.92
N ALA A 510 9.45 -10.00 -31.97
CA ALA A 510 8.87 -10.70 -30.84
C ALA A 510 9.82 -10.67 -29.63
N VAL A 511 9.30 -10.21 -28.49
CA VAL A 511 10.04 -10.11 -27.23
C VAL A 511 10.02 -11.46 -26.50
N ALA A 512 11.20 -11.92 -26.05
CA ALA A 512 11.32 -13.19 -25.34
C ALA A 512 10.47 -13.23 -24.06
N ALA A 513 9.98 -14.42 -23.69
CA ALA A 513 9.31 -14.61 -22.41
C ALA A 513 10.36 -14.68 -21.30
N HIS A 514 10.44 -13.62 -20.48
CA HIS A 514 11.24 -13.60 -19.26
C HIS A 514 10.34 -13.80 -18.04
N SER A 515 10.77 -14.61 -17.09
CA SER A 515 10.10 -14.84 -15.82
C SER A 515 11.06 -14.49 -14.68
N LEU A 516 10.57 -13.78 -13.66
CA LEU A 516 11.33 -13.54 -12.42
C LEU A 516 11.49 -14.81 -11.57
N LEU A 517 10.73 -15.85 -11.90
CA LEU A 517 10.83 -17.13 -11.22
C LEU A 517 12.18 -17.75 -11.60
N PRO A 518 12.97 -18.18 -10.60
CA PRO A 518 14.24 -18.84 -10.87
C PRO A 518 14.02 -20.06 -11.79
N GLY A 519 15.00 -20.33 -12.64
CA GLY A 519 15.03 -21.56 -13.44
C GLY A 519 14.84 -22.78 -12.55
N SER A 520 14.16 -23.80 -13.09
CA SER A 520 13.73 -25.02 -12.38
C SER A 520 14.86 -25.78 -11.66
N ASP A 521 16.11 -25.50 -11.99
CA ASP A 521 17.20 -26.43 -11.78
C ASP A 521 17.83 -26.36 -10.38
N ASN A 522 17.46 -25.40 -9.52
CA ASN A 522 18.03 -25.26 -8.16
C ASN A 522 17.07 -24.64 -7.11
N VAL A 523 15.77 -24.94 -7.17
CA VAL A 523 14.83 -24.45 -6.14
C VAL A 523 15.01 -25.23 -4.83
N ARG A 524 15.62 -24.61 -3.82
CA ARG A 524 15.69 -25.16 -2.46
C ARG A 524 14.28 -25.31 -1.89
N ILE A 525 13.88 -26.54 -1.57
CA ILE A 525 12.58 -26.82 -0.95
C ILE A 525 12.57 -26.21 0.46
N ARG A 526 11.70 -25.22 0.68
CA ARG A 526 11.43 -24.62 2.00
C ARG A 526 9.99 -24.93 2.41
N ARG A 527 9.81 -25.66 3.52
CA ARG A 527 8.48 -26.01 4.05
C ARG A 527 7.89 -24.94 4.98
N ILE A 528 8.74 -24.11 5.57
CA ILE A 528 8.33 -23.01 6.46
C ILE A 528 8.75 -21.71 5.78
N ALA A 529 7.78 -20.85 5.50
CA ALA A 529 7.98 -19.60 4.78
C ALA A 529 8.48 -18.51 5.75
N GLY A 530 9.77 -18.22 5.68
CA GLY A 530 10.39 -17.04 6.27
C GLY A 530 10.26 -16.93 7.79
N VAL A 531 10.69 -15.79 8.31
CA VAL A 531 10.59 -15.46 9.74
C VAL A 531 9.40 -14.53 9.92
N LEU A 532 8.53 -14.80 10.90
CA LEU A 532 7.34 -13.98 11.17
C LEU A 532 7.74 -12.73 11.98
N PRO A 533 7.61 -11.50 11.43
CA PRO A 533 7.85 -10.27 12.18
C PRO A 533 6.91 -10.16 13.39
N SER A 534 7.40 -9.60 14.49
CA SER A 534 6.63 -9.49 15.74
C SER A 534 5.34 -8.68 15.57
N ARG A 535 5.36 -7.60 14.78
CA ARG A 535 4.17 -6.79 14.51
C ARG A 535 3.14 -7.52 13.66
N ALA A 536 3.58 -8.29 12.66
CA ALA A 536 2.66 -9.13 11.88
C ALA A 536 2.01 -10.20 12.78
N ALA A 537 2.76 -10.77 13.72
CA ALA A 537 2.23 -11.69 14.71
C ALA A 537 1.21 -11.01 15.66
N ASP A 538 1.52 -9.79 16.13
CA ASP A 538 0.62 -8.99 16.97
C ASP A 538 -0.69 -8.66 16.23
N ASN A 539 -0.59 -8.20 14.98
CA ASN A 539 -1.74 -7.91 14.14
C ASN A 539 -2.58 -9.17 13.88
N LEU A 540 -1.98 -10.34 13.67
CA LEU A 540 -2.73 -11.60 13.52
C LEU A 540 -3.43 -11.99 14.81
N PHE A 541 -2.75 -11.85 15.95
CA PHE A 541 -3.33 -12.08 17.27
C PHE A 541 -4.53 -11.16 17.51
N TRP A 542 -4.39 -9.85 17.30
CA TRP A 542 -5.48 -8.89 17.47
C TRP A 542 -6.60 -9.07 16.45
N LEU A 543 -6.30 -9.39 15.19
CA LEU A 543 -7.32 -9.73 14.19
C LEU A 543 -8.22 -10.86 14.71
N GLY A 544 -7.61 -11.93 15.23
CA GLY A 544 -8.34 -13.05 15.83
C GLY A 544 -9.23 -12.60 16.99
N ARG A 545 -8.73 -11.73 17.86
CA ARG A 545 -9.51 -11.19 18.99
C ARG A 545 -10.65 -10.29 18.55
N TYR A 546 -10.43 -9.39 17.59
CA TYR A 546 -11.48 -8.48 17.12
C TYR A 546 -12.64 -9.26 16.48
N LEU A 547 -12.32 -10.28 15.67
CA LEU A 547 -13.33 -11.15 15.07
C LEU A 547 -14.10 -11.95 16.13
N GLU A 548 -13.42 -12.47 17.15
CA GLU A 548 -14.07 -13.20 18.24
C GLU A 548 -14.92 -12.29 19.15
N ARG A 549 -14.47 -11.05 19.41
CA ARG A 549 -15.27 -10.04 20.11
C ARG A 549 -16.52 -9.69 19.31
N ALA A 550 -16.38 -9.51 18.00
CA ALA A 550 -17.51 -9.24 17.13
C ALA A 550 -18.51 -10.42 17.19
N GLU A 551 -18.05 -11.67 17.11
CA GLU A 551 -18.88 -12.86 17.27
C GLU A 551 -19.65 -12.83 18.61
N ALA A 552 -18.94 -12.56 19.72
CA ALA A 552 -19.52 -12.52 21.05
C ALA A 552 -20.56 -11.39 21.22
N THR A 553 -20.26 -10.18 20.70
CA THR A 553 -21.19 -9.04 20.69
C THR A 553 -22.44 -9.35 19.85
N LEU A 554 -22.28 -9.94 18.66
CA LEU A 554 -23.40 -10.34 17.80
C LEU A 554 -24.28 -11.42 18.46
N ARG A 555 -23.68 -12.36 19.20
CA ARG A 555 -24.43 -13.36 19.99
C ARG A 555 -25.26 -12.71 21.10
N LEU A 556 -24.75 -11.68 21.77
CA LEU A 556 -25.50 -10.91 22.76
C LEU A 556 -26.63 -10.11 22.11
N ILE A 557 -26.39 -9.48 20.95
CA ILE A 557 -27.41 -8.76 20.17
C ILE A 557 -28.53 -9.72 19.74
N ARG A 558 -28.17 -10.88 19.19
CA ARG A 558 -29.14 -11.92 18.80
C ARG A 558 -29.99 -12.39 19.99
N ALA A 559 -29.37 -12.63 21.14
CA ALA A 559 -30.09 -13.04 22.35
C ALA A 559 -31.03 -11.93 22.86
N LEU A 560 -30.59 -10.67 22.79
CA LEU A 560 -31.41 -9.51 23.18
C LEU A 560 -32.60 -9.31 22.21
N ALA A 561 -32.37 -9.36 20.91
CA ALA A 561 -33.41 -9.17 19.89
C ALA A 561 -34.45 -10.31 19.91
N ALA A 562 -34.01 -11.56 20.12
CA ALA A 562 -34.92 -12.70 20.23
C ALA A 562 -35.91 -12.58 21.41
N GLN A 563 -35.50 -11.95 22.52
CA GLN A 563 -36.36 -11.73 23.68
C GLN A 563 -37.47 -10.69 23.41
N HIS A 564 -37.24 -9.72 22.52
CA HIS A 564 -38.24 -8.69 22.18
C HIS A 564 -39.37 -9.23 21.27
N ARG A 565 -39.15 -10.36 20.57
CA ARG A 565 -40.13 -10.99 19.68
C ARG A 565 -41.22 -11.81 20.38
N ASP A 566 -41.04 -12.21 21.65
CA ASP A 566 -42.02 -13.01 22.42
C ASP A 566 -42.54 -12.26 23.67
N PRO A 567 -43.18 -11.06 23.52
CA PRO A 567 -43.63 -10.23 24.64
C PRO A 567 -44.79 -10.85 25.45
N GLY A 568 -45.36 -11.97 25.00
CA GLY A 568 -46.48 -12.67 25.66
C GLY A 568 -46.10 -13.40 26.96
N LYS A 569 -44.80 -13.49 27.28
CA LYS A 569 -44.27 -14.13 28.50
C LYS A 569 -43.53 -13.15 29.42
N GLY A 570 -44.07 -11.94 29.65
CA GLY A 570 -43.49 -10.89 30.50
C GLY A 570 -43.26 -11.25 31.99
N ALA A 571 -42.48 -12.31 32.26
CA ALA A 571 -42.09 -12.76 33.57
C ALA A 571 -40.92 -11.90 34.08
N PRO A 572 -40.79 -11.68 35.41
CA PRO A 572 -39.67 -10.93 36.01
C PRO A 572 -38.28 -11.46 35.63
N ALA A 573 -38.16 -12.76 35.31
CA ALA A 573 -36.91 -13.40 34.92
C ALA A 573 -36.39 -12.92 33.54
N GLN A 574 -37.27 -12.72 32.55
CA GLN A 574 -36.92 -12.20 31.22
C GLN A 574 -36.37 -10.77 31.27
N LEU A 575 -36.98 -9.93 32.10
CA LEU A 575 -36.54 -8.54 32.30
C LEU A 575 -35.14 -8.49 32.95
N ASN A 576 -34.85 -9.39 33.88
CA ASN A 576 -33.54 -9.49 34.53
C ASN A 576 -32.45 -10.01 33.56
N ALA A 577 -32.79 -10.97 32.70
CA ALA A 577 -31.90 -11.50 31.68
C ALA A 577 -31.49 -10.45 30.64
N ALA A 578 -32.46 -9.70 30.11
CA ALA A 578 -32.20 -8.58 29.20
C ALA A 578 -31.30 -7.53 29.85
N GLU A 579 -31.54 -7.17 31.12
CA GLU A 579 -30.71 -6.22 31.85
C GLU A 579 -29.26 -6.71 32.00
N ARG A 580 -29.04 -8.01 32.26
CA ARG A 580 -27.70 -8.60 32.31
C ARG A 580 -26.97 -8.50 30.97
N ILE A 581 -27.65 -8.77 29.85
CA ILE A 581 -27.08 -8.62 28.51
C ILE A 581 -26.68 -7.15 28.27
N GLN A 582 -27.56 -6.20 28.59
CA GLN A 582 -27.28 -4.77 28.43
C GLN A 582 -26.10 -4.32 29.31
N ARG A 583 -26.02 -4.81 30.57
CA ARG A 583 -24.87 -4.53 31.45
C ARG A 583 -23.56 -5.08 30.86
N LEU A 584 -23.59 -6.21 30.17
CA LEU A 584 -22.42 -6.78 29.48
C LEU A 584 -22.01 -5.91 28.29
N LEU A 585 -22.97 -5.55 27.43
CA LEU A 585 -22.72 -4.65 26.29
C LEU A 585 -22.14 -3.31 26.75
N LEU A 586 -22.65 -2.76 27.86
CA LEU A 586 -22.11 -1.54 28.46
C LEU A 586 -20.68 -1.75 28.98
N ALA A 587 -20.42 -2.83 29.70
CA ALA A 587 -19.09 -3.15 30.22
C ALA A 587 -18.06 -3.39 29.09
N TRP A 588 -18.53 -3.81 27.91
CA TRP A 588 -17.70 -3.99 26.72
C TRP A 588 -17.57 -2.72 25.88
N GLY A 589 -18.23 -1.63 26.28
CA GLY A 589 -18.22 -0.36 25.55
C GLY A 589 -18.94 -0.43 24.20
N ALA A 590 -19.88 -1.36 24.05
CA ALA A 590 -20.72 -1.48 22.86
C ALA A 590 -21.89 -0.47 22.85
N ILE A 591 -22.29 0.03 24.02
CA ILE A 591 -23.43 0.95 24.19
C ILE A 591 -23.10 2.06 25.20
N ALA A 592 -23.84 3.17 25.17
CA ALA A 592 -23.70 4.25 26.14
C ALA A 592 -24.37 3.93 27.49
N GLN A 593 -23.89 4.59 28.56
CA GLN A 593 -24.53 4.49 29.88
C GLN A 593 -25.96 5.06 29.89
N THR A 594 -26.25 6.04 29.02
CA THR A 594 -27.56 6.66 28.83
C THR A 594 -28.58 5.77 28.12
N SER A 595 -28.14 4.71 27.45
CA SER A 595 -28.99 3.84 26.62
C SER A 595 -29.77 2.79 27.42
N ARG A 596 -29.50 2.66 28.73
CA ARG A 596 -30.18 1.70 29.64
C ARG A 596 -31.70 1.85 29.72
N THR A 597 -32.30 2.92 29.21
CA THR A 597 -33.74 3.21 29.34
C THR A 597 -34.57 2.90 28.10
N GLN A 598 -33.98 2.44 26.99
CA GLN A 598 -34.72 2.22 25.72
C GLN A 598 -34.28 0.92 25.02
N GLY A 599 -34.84 -0.23 25.43
CA GLY A 599 -34.49 -1.59 24.97
C GLY A 599 -34.23 -1.78 23.46
N PRO A 600 -35.09 -1.28 22.55
CA PRO A 600 -34.89 -1.43 21.10
C PRO A 600 -33.68 -0.64 20.55
N ARG A 601 -33.36 0.52 21.14
CA ARG A 601 -32.20 1.34 20.74
C ARG A 601 -30.86 0.73 21.18
N VAL A 602 -30.87 -0.22 22.11
CA VAL A 602 -29.63 -0.83 22.64
C VAL A 602 -29.02 -1.84 21.67
N ALA A 603 -29.86 -2.64 21.01
CA ALA A 603 -29.40 -3.62 20.03
C ALA A 603 -28.84 -2.94 18.78
N ASP A 604 -29.51 -1.88 18.32
CA ASP A 604 -29.07 -1.01 17.24
C ASP A 604 -27.72 -0.33 17.54
N GLU A 605 -27.59 0.35 18.69
CA GLU A 605 -26.33 0.99 19.09
C GLU A 605 -25.19 -0.04 19.19
N ALA A 606 -25.44 -1.20 19.78
CA ALA A 606 -24.43 -2.27 19.86
C ALA A 606 -24.04 -2.84 18.48
N LEU A 607 -24.92 -2.76 17.49
CA LEU A 607 -24.69 -3.24 16.14
C LEU A 607 -23.92 -2.21 15.29
N GLN A 608 -24.40 -0.96 15.24
CA GLN A 608 -24.00 0.03 14.23
C GLN A 608 -23.25 1.27 14.77
N ALA A 609 -23.08 1.45 16.09
CA ALA A 609 -22.44 2.67 16.59
C ALA A 609 -20.95 2.75 16.25
N GLU A 610 -20.53 3.79 15.52
CA GLU A 610 -19.12 3.97 15.12
C GLU A 610 -18.21 4.46 16.24
N ASP A 611 -18.73 5.24 17.18
CA ASP A 611 -17.98 5.83 18.30
C ASP A 611 -17.81 4.87 19.49
N ARG A 612 -18.48 3.71 19.45
CA ARG A 612 -18.46 2.68 20.49
C ARG A 612 -17.43 1.62 20.14
N PHE A 613 -16.29 1.61 20.84
CA PHE A 613 -15.21 0.68 20.54
C PHE A 613 -15.61 -0.80 20.59
N GLY A 614 -16.65 -1.15 21.37
CA GLY A 614 -17.18 -2.51 21.52
C GLY A 614 -18.35 -2.88 20.61
N SER A 615 -18.85 -1.97 19.77
CA SER A 615 -19.93 -2.28 18.84
C SER A 615 -19.47 -3.25 17.75
N ALA A 616 -20.40 -3.99 17.15
CA ALA A 616 -20.06 -4.93 16.08
C ALA A 616 -19.40 -4.22 14.90
N LEU A 617 -19.91 -3.05 14.48
CA LEU A 617 -19.32 -2.25 13.41
C LEU A 617 -17.89 -1.77 13.75
N SER A 618 -17.65 -1.21 14.94
CA SER A 618 -16.32 -0.75 15.33
C SER A 618 -15.30 -1.88 15.43
N LEU A 619 -15.71 -3.04 15.95
CA LEU A 619 -14.88 -4.23 16.04
C LEU A 619 -14.52 -4.77 14.65
N LEU A 620 -15.48 -4.83 13.73
CA LEU A 620 -15.24 -5.26 12.34
C LEU A 620 -14.41 -4.24 11.55
N LYS A 621 -14.62 -2.93 11.73
CA LYS A 621 -13.72 -1.89 11.20
C LYS A 621 -12.30 -2.03 11.76
N SER A 622 -12.14 -2.40 13.03
CA SER A 622 -10.82 -2.65 13.64
C SER A 622 -10.16 -3.92 13.10
N ALA A 623 -10.94 -4.99 12.87
CA ALA A 623 -10.48 -6.19 12.18
C ALA A 623 -10.05 -5.86 10.74
N GLN A 624 -10.85 -5.08 10.00
CA GLN A 624 -10.54 -4.65 8.63
C GLN A 624 -9.25 -3.82 8.58
N ARG A 625 -9.10 -2.80 9.44
CA ARG A 625 -7.86 -1.99 9.54
C ARG A 625 -6.63 -2.85 9.82
N THR A 626 -6.77 -3.82 10.73
CA THR A 626 -5.68 -4.75 11.06
C THR A 626 -5.34 -5.65 9.88
N ALA A 627 -6.37 -6.16 9.18
CA ALA A 627 -6.23 -7.04 8.03
C ALA A 627 -5.58 -6.35 6.81
N VAL A 628 -5.73 -5.03 6.64
CA VAL A 628 -5.06 -4.26 5.56
C VAL A 628 -3.53 -4.46 5.62
N SER A 629 -2.97 -4.44 6.84
CA SER A 629 -1.53 -4.62 7.06
C SER A 629 -1.04 -6.06 6.88
N LEU A 630 -1.97 -7.02 6.72
CA LEU A 630 -1.72 -8.46 6.63
C LEU A 630 -2.19 -9.04 5.28
N ARG A 631 -2.44 -8.20 4.28
CA ARG A 631 -3.03 -8.61 3.01
C ARG A 631 -2.20 -9.68 2.28
N GLU A 632 -0.89 -9.67 2.47
CA GLU A 632 0.03 -10.66 1.92
C GLU A 632 -0.03 -12.03 2.63
N ARG A 633 -0.74 -12.11 3.76
CA ARG A 633 -0.85 -13.32 4.61
C ARG A 633 -2.27 -13.87 4.71
N LEU A 634 -3.26 -13.12 4.26
CA LEU A 634 -4.65 -13.56 4.17
C LEU A 634 -4.94 -14.05 2.75
N SER A 635 -5.79 -15.06 2.61
CA SER A 635 -6.31 -15.41 1.29
C SER A 635 -7.18 -14.27 0.75
N PRO A 636 -7.28 -14.08 -0.58
CA PRO A 636 -8.19 -13.11 -1.18
C PRO A 636 -9.63 -13.25 -0.67
N ASP A 637 -10.11 -14.49 -0.53
CA ASP A 637 -11.45 -14.79 -0.03
C ASP A 637 -11.64 -14.37 1.43
N ALA A 638 -10.64 -14.61 2.30
CA ALA A 638 -10.70 -14.21 3.70
C ALA A 638 -10.73 -12.69 3.85
N TRP A 639 -9.95 -11.98 3.03
CA TRP A 639 -9.96 -10.52 2.94
C TRP A 639 -11.32 -9.99 2.47
N GLN A 640 -11.89 -10.62 1.43
CA GLN A 640 -13.19 -10.24 0.89
C GLN A 640 -14.30 -10.37 1.94
N VAL A 641 -14.33 -11.48 2.69
CA VAL A 641 -15.34 -11.69 3.74
C VAL A 641 -15.27 -10.61 4.83
N ILE A 642 -14.07 -10.20 5.28
CA ILE A 642 -13.93 -9.10 6.26
C ILE A 642 -14.48 -7.78 5.71
N THR A 643 -14.20 -7.50 4.43
CA THR A 643 -14.64 -6.26 3.76
C THR A 643 -16.15 -6.24 3.57
N GLU A 644 -16.75 -7.35 3.14
CA GLU A 644 -18.21 -7.50 2.98
C GLU A 644 -18.95 -7.30 4.30
N MET A 645 -18.46 -7.90 5.40
CA MET A 645 -19.07 -7.73 6.73
C MET A 645 -19.07 -6.27 7.19
N SER A 646 -17.95 -5.57 6.98
CA SER A 646 -17.81 -4.17 7.39
C SER A 646 -18.68 -3.23 6.56
N ASN A 647 -18.78 -3.47 5.24
CA ASN A 647 -19.63 -2.70 4.35
C ASN A 647 -21.11 -2.92 4.64
N ARG A 648 -21.52 -4.17 4.91
CA ARG A 648 -22.91 -4.49 5.23
C ARG A 648 -23.39 -3.80 6.51
N LEU A 649 -22.55 -3.69 7.53
CA LEU A 649 -22.91 -3.01 8.77
C LEU A 649 -22.94 -1.48 8.65
N ALA A 650 -22.33 -0.91 7.60
CA ALA A 650 -22.38 0.51 7.33
C ALA A 650 -23.68 0.95 6.63
N GLU A 651 -24.52 0.00 6.18
CA GLU A 651 -25.85 0.27 5.66
C GLU A 651 -26.86 0.36 6.83
N ASP A 652 -27.69 1.39 6.86
CA ASP A 652 -28.68 1.59 7.94
C ASP A 652 -29.65 0.40 8.06
N VAL A 653 -29.99 0.05 9.30
CA VAL A 653 -30.93 -1.03 9.64
C VAL A 653 -32.15 -0.43 10.33
N ASP A 654 -33.33 -0.56 9.70
CA ASP A 654 -34.52 0.22 10.09
C ASP A 654 -35.43 -0.44 11.14
N ASP A 655 -35.32 -1.75 11.40
CA ASP A 655 -36.19 -2.48 12.34
C ASP A 655 -35.52 -3.65 13.09
N ASP A 656 -36.18 -4.13 14.17
CA ASP A 656 -35.69 -5.21 15.04
C ASP A 656 -35.47 -6.54 14.30
N ASP A 657 -36.27 -6.81 13.26
CA ASP A 657 -36.17 -8.02 12.45
C ASP A 657 -34.93 -7.99 11.54
N ALA A 658 -34.61 -6.81 11.03
CA ALA A 658 -33.43 -6.55 10.23
C ALA A 658 -32.15 -6.55 11.10
N ILE A 659 -32.21 -6.08 12.36
CA ILE A 659 -31.12 -6.21 13.33
C ILE A 659 -30.80 -7.69 13.57
N LEU A 660 -31.82 -8.50 13.87
CA LEU A 660 -31.67 -9.94 14.12
C LEU A 660 -31.11 -10.66 12.87
N SER A 661 -31.72 -10.43 11.70
CA SER A 661 -31.30 -11.05 10.44
C SER A 661 -29.87 -10.66 10.06
N THR A 662 -29.49 -9.41 10.31
CA THR A 662 -28.12 -8.93 10.08
C THR A 662 -27.14 -9.59 11.05
N ALA A 663 -27.49 -9.71 12.33
CA ALA A 663 -26.65 -10.40 13.29
C ALA A 663 -26.43 -11.88 12.93
N GLU A 664 -27.47 -12.59 12.47
CA GLU A 664 -27.38 -13.97 12.02
C GLU A 664 -26.50 -14.13 10.77
N LEU A 665 -26.71 -13.27 9.75
CA LEU A 665 -25.89 -13.25 8.54
C LEU A 665 -24.41 -13.01 8.87
N LEU A 666 -24.12 -12.09 9.78
CA LEU A 666 -22.73 -11.79 10.16
C LEU A 666 -22.09 -12.93 10.97
N LEU A 667 -22.85 -13.63 11.81
CA LEU A 667 -22.37 -14.84 12.48
C LEU A 667 -22.03 -15.94 11.46
N GLU A 668 -22.83 -16.10 10.40
CA GLU A 668 -22.52 -17.02 9.29
C GLU A 668 -21.25 -16.60 8.53
N LYS A 669 -21.08 -15.31 8.25
CA LYS A 669 -19.87 -14.78 7.61
C LYS A 669 -18.62 -14.95 8.47
N LEU A 670 -18.72 -14.75 9.79
CA LEU A 670 -17.62 -15.03 10.74
C LEU A 670 -17.26 -16.52 10.78
N ALA A 671 -18.25 -17.41 10.74
CA ALA A 671 -18.02 -18.85 10.62
C ALA A 671 -17.35 -19.21 9.28
N SER A 672 -17.77 -18.56 8.19
CA SER A 672 -17.15 -18.71 6.86
C SER A 672 -15.70 -18.27 6.87
N PHE A 673 -15.39 -17.11 7.47
CA PHE A 673 -14.01 -16.66 7.67
C PHE A 673 -13.20 -17.67 8.47
N ALA A 674 -13.76 -18.20 9.57
CA ALA A 674 -13.08 -19.20 10.39
C ALA A 674 -12.74 -20.47 9.60
N GLY A 675 -13.64 -20.93 8.73
CA GLY A 675 -13.40 -22.05 7.81
C GLY A 675 -12.32 -21.74 6.78
N LEU A 676 -12.40 -20.57 6.13
CA LEU A 676 -11.39 -20.13 5.17
C LEU A 676 -10.00 -20.01 5.81
N ALA A 677 -9.90 -19.43 7.01
CA ALA A 677 -8.65 -19.32 7.73
C ALA A 677 -8.07 -20.70 8.11
N GLN A 678 -8.93 -21.68 8.40
CA GLN A 678 -8.51 -23.04 8.73
C GLN A 678 -8.01 -23.81 7.50
N GLU A 679 -8.68 -23.67 6.35
CA GLU A 679 -8.34 -24.43 5.14
C GLU A 679 -7.23 -23.77 4.30
N ASN A 680 -7.21 -22.43 4.23
CA ASN A 680 -6.38 -21.70 3.26
C ASN A 680 -5.11 -21.07 3.84
N MET A 681 -4.92 -21.10 5.17
CA MET A 681 -3.68 -20.62 5.79
C MET A 681 -2.72 -21.77 6.08
N ASN A 682 -1.42 -21.55 5.82
CA ASN A 682 -0.39 -22.49 6.21
C ASN A 682 -0.34 -22.63 7.75
N ARG A 683 -0.02 -23.83 8.25
CA ARG A 683 0.02 -24.09 9.71
C ARG A 683 1.33 -23.64 10.37
N ALA A 684 1.92 -22.57 9.85
CA ALA A 684 3.09 -21.93 10.42
C ALA A 684 2.69 -20.97 11.57
N ALA A 685 3.68 -20.26 12.13
CA ALA A 685 3.46 -19.36 13.27
C ALA A 685 2.33 -18.33 13.05
N GLY A 686 2.16 -17.83 11.81
CA GLY A 686 1.12 -16.83 11.52
C GLY A 686 -0.30 -17.32 11.82
N TRP A 687 -0.66 -18.53 11.35
CA TRP A 687 -1.95 -19.14 11.66
C TRP A 687 -2.11 -19.39 13.17
N ARG A 688 -1.04 -19.82 13.85
CA ARG A 688 -1.07 -20.03 15.30
C ARG A 688 -1.42 -18.75 16.04
N PHE A 689 -0.81 -17.60 15.71
CA PHE A 689 -1.14 -16.33 16.36
C PHE A 689 -2.59 -15.88 16.12
N LEU A 690 -3.10 -16.05 14.89
CA LEU A 690 -4.51 -15.77 14.58
C LEU A 690 -5.45 -16.63 15.42
N ASP A 691 -5.24 -17.94 15.44
CA ASP A 691 -6.09 -18.85 16.22
C ASP A 691 -5.91 -18.61 17.72
N MET A 692 -4.69 -18.40 18.23
CA MET A 692 -4.43 -18.03 19.63
C MET A 692 -5.23 -16.80 20.06
N GLY A 693 -5.28 -15.76 19.22
CA GLY A 693 -6.10 -14.58 19.49
C GLY A 693 -7.57 -14.93 19.66
N ARG A 694 -8.13 -15.74 18.74
CA ARG A 694 -9.51 -16.23 18.82
C ARG A 694 -9.74 -17.10 20.06
N ARG A 695 -8.86 -18.07 20.34
CA ARG A 695 -8.99 -18.98 21.50
C ARG A 695 -8.93 -18.22 22.82
N ALA A 696 -7.99 -17.29 22.95
CA ALA A 696 -7.83 -16.48 24.16
C ALA A 696 -9.07 -15.61 24.40
N GLU A 697 -9.54 -14.91 23.38
CA GLU A 697 -10.74 -14.07 23.51
C GLU A 697 -12.01 -14.90 23.75
N ARG A 698 -12.15 -16.05 23.08
CA ARG A 698 -13.27 -16.97 23.30
C ARG A 698 -13.28 -17.50 24.73
N ALA A 699 -12.13 -17.93 25.26
CA ALA A 699 -12.03 -18.40 26.64
C ALA A 699 -12.46 -17.32 27.64
N ILE A 700 -12.00 -16.07 27.44
CA ILE A 700 -12.36 -14.92 28.28
C ILE A 700 -13.88 -14.66 28.20
N ASN A 701 -14.44 -14.63 26.99
CA ASN A 701 -15.87 -14.39 26.79
C ASN A 701 -16.72 -15.51 27.39
N THR A 702 -16.35 -16.77 27.17
CA THR A 702 -17.04 -17.93 27.75
C THR A 702 -16.99 -17.92 29.28
N ALA A 703 -15.83 -17.63 29.88
CA ALA A 703 -15.70 -17.52 31.34
C ALA A 703 -16.58 -16.37 31.90
N ARG A 704 -16.63 -15.25 31.18
CA ARG A 704 -17.48 -14.10 31.54
C ARG A 704 -18.97 -14.42 31.39
N PHE A 705 -19.38 -15.12 30.33
CA PHE A 705 -20.76 -15.60 30.18
C PHE A 705 -21.14 -16.57 31.30
N ALA A 706 -20.29 -17.54 31.62
CA ALA A 706 -20.50 -18.47 32.72
C ALA A 706 -20.65 -17.73 34.07
N ARG A 707 -19.84 -16.68 34.31
CA ARG A 707 -19.96 -15.87 35.53
C ARG A 707 -21.27 -15.07 35.62
N GLN A 708 -21.82 -14.65 34.48
CA GLN A 708 -22.99 -13.75 34.44
C GLN A 708 -24.32 -14.50 34.40
N PHE A 709 -24.35 -15.66 33.75
CA PHE A 709 -25.55 -16.44 33.49
C PHE A 709 -25.52 -17.83 34.16
N GLY A 710 -24.37 -18.26 34.66
CA GLY A 710 -24.19 -19.48 35.45
C GLY A 710 -23.70 -19.18 36.87
N TYR A 711 -24.20 -18.10 37.49
CA TYR A 711 -23.93 -17.77 38.90
C TYR A 711 -24.66 -18.74 39.85
N ASP A 712 -24.35 -18.69 41.15
CA ASP A 712 -24.79 -19.74 42.10
C ASP A 712 -26.31 -19.85 42.25
N GLU A 713 -27.03 -18.76 41.99
CA GLU A 713 -28.51 -18.67 42.03
C GLU A 713 -29.10 -18.47 40.61
N ALA A 714 -28.40 -18.93 39.57
CA ALA A 714 -28.86 -18.78 38.19
C ALA A 714 -30.20 -19.48 37.96
N THR A 715 -31.13 -18.77 37.31
CA THR A 715 -32.43 -19.34 36.94
C THR A 715 -32.28 -20.27 35.73
N PRO A 716 -33.24 -21.17 35.46
CA PRO A 716 -33.24 -21.97 34.24
C PRO A 716 -33.20 -21.13 32.96
N GLU A 717 -33.70 -19.90 33.00
CA GLU A 717 -33.65 -18.96 31.89
C GLU A 717 -32.26 -18.36 31.68
N ASP A 718 -31.56 -17.95 32.75
CA ASP A 718 -30.16 -17.52 32.67
C ASP A 718 -29.31 -18.64 32.06
N LEU A 719 -29.54 -19.88 32.49
CA LEU A 719 -28.85 -21.06 31.99
C LEU A 719 -29.16 -21.37 30.52
N ASP A 720 -30.39 -21.14 30.05
CA ASP A 720 -30.75 -21.28 28.64
C ASP A 720 -30.07 -20.22 27.76
N ILE A 721 -29.95 -18.98 28.26
CA ILE A 721 -29.17 -17.92 27.61
C ILE A 721 -27.69 -18.31 27.54
N LEU A 722 -27.13 -18.86 28.62
CA LEU A 722 -25.74 -19.34 28.62
C LEU A 722 -25.52 -20.41 27.54
N LEU A 723 -26.43 -21.38 27.44
CA LEU A 723 -26.40 -22.42 26.39
C LEU A 723 -26.52 -21.82 24.99
N THR A 724 -27.30 -20.75 24.82
CA THR A 724 -27.46 -20.01 23.55
C THR A 724 -26.20 -19.26 23.17
N LEU A 725 -25.59 -18.54 24.11
CA LEU A 725 -24.36 -17.76 23.88
C LEU A 725 -23.18 -18.68 23.53
N VAL A 726 -23.06 -19.82 24.22
CA VAL A 726 -21.98 -20.80 24.01
C VAL A 726 -22.34 -21.86 22.94
N ASP A 727 -23.51 -21.76 22.30
CA ASP A 727 -23.94 -22.64 21.19
C ASP A 727 -24.01 -24.14 21.55
N CYS A 728 -24.47 -24.44 22.77
CA CYS A 728 -24.40 -25.78 23.36
C CYS A 728 -25.78 -26.39 23.64
N GLN A 729 -26.87 -25.79 23.16
CA GLN A 729 -28.24 -26.27 23.40
C GLN A 729 -28.45 -27.72 22.91
N ILE A 730 -27.99 -28.05 21.70
CA ILE A 730 -28.16 -29.40 21.12
C ILE A 730 -27.37 -30.42 21.94
N THR A 731 -26.11 -30.11 22.27
CA THR A 731 -25.25 -30.99 23.09
C THR A 731 -25.80 -31.19 24.49
N TYR A 732 -26.36 -30.14 25.10
CA TYR A 732 -26.99 -30.27 26.41
C TYR A 732 -28.23 -31.17 26.35
N ARG A 733 -29.14 -30.91 25.40
CA ARG A 733 -30.38 -31.69 25.22
C ARG A 733 -30.12 -33.16 24.89
N SER A 734 -29.03 -33.47 24.19
CA SER A 734 -28.68 -34.85 23.88
C SER A 734 -28.06 -35.61 25.06
N ARG A 735 -27.30 -34.93 25.94
CA ARG A 735 -26.68 -35.53 27.13
C ARG A 735 -27.59 -35.57 28.35
N TYR A 736 -28.44 -34.55 28.51
CA TYR A 736 -29.27 -34.34 29.67
C TYR A 736 -30.73 -34.20 29.24
N LEU A 737 -31.56 -35.18 29.57
CA LEU A 737 -33.00 -35.22 29.27
C LEU A 737 -33.85 -34.44 30.29
N ILE A 738 -33.25 -33.45 30.95
CA ILE A 738 -33.87 -32.63 32.00
C ILE A 738 -33.78 -31.15 31.62
N GLY A 739 -34.52 -30.30 32.33
CA GLY A 739 -34.41 -28.85 32.18
C GLY A 739 -32.98 -28.34 32.48
N PRO A 740 -32.67 -27.08 32.11
CA PRO A 740 -31.35 -26.48 32.37
C PRO A 740 -30.97 -26.58 33.85
N SER A 741 -29.79 -27.17 34.12
CA SER A 741 -29.26 -27.39 35.47
C SER A 741 -27.84 -26.84 35.58
N LEU A 742 -27.55 -26.18 36.70
CA LEU A 742 -26.35 -25.36 36.87
C LEU A 742 -25.05 -26.16 36.73
N ALA A 743 -24.88 -27.25 37.48
CA ALA A 743 -23.63 -28.02 37.46
C ALA A 743 -23.35 -28.67 36.09
N PRO A 744 -24.31 -29.37 35.44
CA PRO A 744 -24.15 -29.87 34.08
C PRO A 744 -23.78 -28.80 33.04
N ILE A 745 -24.33 -27.59 33.15
CA ILE A 745 -24.03 -26.49 32.22
C ILE A 745 -22.66 -25.88 32.50
N ARG A 746 -22.29 -25.70 33.78
CA ARG A 746 -20.93 -25.26 34.18
C ARG A 746 -19.87 -26.23 33.68
N ASP A 747 -20.10 -27.54 33.82
CA ASP A 747 -19.24 -28.58 33.27
C ASP A 747 -19.09 -28.43 31.75
N LEU A 748 -20.21 -28.41 31.03
CA LEU A 748 -20.24 -28.31 29.57
C LEU A 748 -19.56 -27.04 29.03
N VAL A 749 -19.72 -25.91 29.71
CA VAL A 749 -19.22 -24.59 29.27
C VAL A 749 -17.79 -24.32 29.73
N VAL A 750 -17.34 -24.86 30.87
CA VAL A 750 -16.03 -24.53 31.44
C VAL A 750 -15.05 -25.69 31.33
N LEU A 751 -15.47 -26.93 31.58
CA LEU A 751 -14.58 -28.07 31.80
C LEU A 751 -14.56 -29.09 30.63
N ASP A 752 -15.62 -29.16 29.83
CA ASP A 752 -15.76 -30.19 28.79
C ASP A 752 -14.77 -30.03 27.62
N LEU A 753 -13.79 -30.93 27.53
CA LEU A 753 -12.80 -30.97 26.43
C LEU A 753 -13.38 -31.36 25.06
N TYR A 754 -14.59 -31.91 25.00
CA TYR A 754 -15.26 -32.24 23.74
C TYR A 754 -16.10 -31.09 23.19
N ASN A 755 -16.30 -30.03 23.97
CA ASN A 755 -16.99 -28.84 23.53
C ASN A 755 -15.99 -27.80 22.97
N PRO A 756 -15.99 -27.51 21.66
CA PRO A 756 -15.04 -26.60 21.04
C PRO A 756 -15.20 -25.14 21.48
N ARG A 757 -16.21 -24.80 22.29
CA ARG A 757 -16.42 -23.48 22.89
C ARG A 757 -16.12 -23.43 24.39
N SER A 758 -15.84 -24.57 25.03
CA SER A 758 -15.54 -24.58 26.46
C SER A 758 -14.21 -23.88 26.76
N VAL A 759 -14.06 -23.41 28.01
CA VAL A 759 -12.80 -22.80 28.47
C VAL A 759 -11.66 -23.83 28.44
N ALA A 760 -11.90 -25.06 28.91
CA ALA A 760 -10.92 -26.15 28.88
C ALA A 760 -10.41 -26.46 27.48
N PHE A 761 -11.30 -26.57 26.48
CA PHE A 761 -10.89 -26.80 25.09
C PHE A 761 -10.01 -25.66 24.56
N GLN A 762 -10.38 -24.41 24.84
CA GLN A 762 -9.57 -23.27 24.39
C GLN A 762 -8.17 -23.30 25.00
N ILE A 763 -8.07 -23.65 26.29
CA ILE A 763 -6.79 -23.74 26.99
C ILE A 763 -5.91 -24.87 26.45
N GLU A 764 -6.49 -26.02 26.09
CA GLU A 764 -5.72 -27.11 25.49
C GLU A 764 -5.08 -26.66 24.16
N VAL A 765 -5.90 -26.08 23.28
CA VAL A 765 -5.44 -25.58 21.99
C VAL A 765 -4.42 -24.43 22.15
N LEU A 766 -4.60 -23.54 23.14
CA LEU A 766 -3.62 -22.49 23.44
C LEU A 766 -2.28 -23.06 23.90
N ASN A 767 -2.28 -24.12 24.72
CA ASN A 767 -1.05 -24.80 25.13
C ASN A 767 -0.31 -25.37 23.91
N ASP A 768 -1.03 -26.05 23.00
CA ASP A 768 -0.45 -26.62 21.77
C ASP A 768 0.13 -25.55 20.86
N HIS A 769 -0.55 -24.40 20.73
CA HIS A 769 -0.05 -23.30 19.93
C HIS A 769 1.22 -22.70 20.52
N ILE A 770 1.23 -22.40 21.81
CA ILE A 770 2.39 -21.81 22.49
C ILE A 770 3.58 -22.77 22.44
N ALA A 771 3.37 -24.07 22.66
CA ALA A 771 4.42 -25.09 22.57
C ALA A 771 4.98 -25.25 21.14
N GLY A 772 4.18 -24.92 20.11
CA GLY A 772 4.59 -24.96 18.71
C GLY A 772 5.30 -23.71 18.20
N LEU A 773 5.50 -22.69 19.05
CA LEU A 773 6.23 -21.46 18.70
C LEU A 773 7.74 -21.59 18.98
N PRO A 774 8.58 -20.77 18.33
CA PRO A 774 10.02 -20.76 18.59
C PRO A 774 10.34 -20.35 20.04
N VAL A 775 11.23 -21.10 20.69
CA VAL A 775 11.72 -20.79 22.05
C VAL A 775 12.77 -19.68 21.96
N LEU A 776 12.67 -18.66 22.81
CA LEU A 776 13.55 -17.47 22.79
C LEU A 776 14.68 -17.52 23.83
N LYS A 777 14.63 -18.43 24.81
CA LYS A 777 15.60 -18.52 25.91
C LYS A 777 16.34 -19.85 26.01
N GLU A 778 17.64 -19.78 26.29
CA GLU A 778 18.55 -20.93 26.41
C GLU A 778 18.74 -21.48 27.84
N ASN A 779 18.15 -20.85 28.86
CA ASN A 779 18.34 -21.30 30.25
C ASN A 779 17.53 -22.55 30.63
N GLY A 780 16.86 -23.19 29.66
CA GLY A 780 16.07 -24.41 29.85
C GLY A 780 14.77 -24.24 30.65
N LEU A 781 14.39 -23.00 31.02
CA LEU A 781 13.16 -22.74 31.76
C LEU A 781 11.98 -22.50 30.82
N ILE A 782 10.82 -23.09 31.17
CA ILE A 782 9.55 -22.84 30.49
C ILE A 782 9.21 -21.34 30.54
N GLU A 783 8.88 -20.76 29.39
CA GLU A 783 8.60 -19.34 29.25
C GLU A 783 7.28 -18.94 29.94
N ARG A 784 7.16 -17.66 30.34
CA ARG A 784 6.01 -17.18 31.13
C ARG A 784 4.64 -17.51 30.49
N PRO A 785 4.40 -17.30 29.18
CA PRO A 785 3.12 -17.65 28.56
C PRO A 785 2.81 -19.15 28.70
N GLN A 786 3.80 -20.01 28.44
CA GLN A 786 3.63 -21.45 28.54
C GLN A 786 3.41 -21.92 29.99
N ARG A 787 4.10 -21.33 30.98
CA ARG A 787 3.85 -21.64 32.40
C ARG A 787 2.41 -21.30 32.82
N LEU A 788 1.90 -20.15 32.40
CA LEU A 788 0.53 -19.74 32.70
C LEU A 788 -0.48 -20.68 32.02
N ALA A 789 -0.26 -21.02 30.75
CA ALA A 789 -1.13 -21.94 30.01
C ALA A 789 -1.16 -23.35 30.63
N VAL A 790 0.00 -23.88 31.04
CA VAL A 790 0.11 -25.19 31.70
C VAL A 790 -0.58 -25.17 33.08
N SER A 791 -0.41 -24.09 33.85
CA SER A 791 -1.07 -23.91 35.15
C SER A 791 -2.59 -23.86 35.00
N LEU A 792 -3.09 -23.13 34.00
CA LEU A 792 -4.52 -23.06 33.68
C LEU A 792 -5.08 -24.44 33.29
N ARG A 793 -4.36 -25.18 32.44
CA ARG A 793 -4.75 -26.55 32.07
C ARG A 793 -4.87 -27.44 33.31
N ALA A 794 -3.84 -27.46 34.15
CA ALA A 794 -3.83 -28.27 35.37
C ALA A 794 -5.00 -27.92 36.31
N ARG A 795 -5.29 -26.62 36.48
CA ARG A 795 -6.43 -26.15 37.29
C ARG A 795 -7.77 -26.62 36.73
N LEU A 796 -7.97 -26.54 35.41
CA LEU A 796 -9.22 -26.96 34.76
C LEU A 796 -9.39 -28.48 34.79
N THR A 797 -8.31 -29.25 34.57
CA THR A 797 -8.35 -30.72 34.66
C THR A 797 -8.71 -31.22 36.05
N ALA A 798 -8.28 -30.51 37.11
CA ALA A 798 -8.55 -30.89 38.49
C ALA A 798 -9.86 -30.31 39.06
N ALA A 799 -10.57 -29.46 38.31
CA ALA A 799 -11.77 -28.80 38.78
C ALA A 799 -13.00 -29.69 38.68
N GLU A 800 -13.94 -29.50 39.60
CA GLU A 800 -15.27 -30.12 39.55
C GLU A 800 -16.33 -29.03 39.37
N ALA A 801 -17.34 -29.30 38.54
CA ALA A 801 -18.37 -28.31 38.21
C ALA A 801 -19.15 -27.79 39.42
N ALA A 802 -19.27 -28.60 40.48
CA ALA A 802 -19.90 -28.21 41.74
C ALA A 802 -19.15 -27.09 42.48
N HIS A 803 -17.84 -26.96 42.26
CA HIS A 803 -16.98 -25.97 42.92
C HIS A 803 -16.70 -24.72 42.07
N LEU A 804 -17.30 -24.61 40.88
CA LEU A 804 -17.14 -23.45 39.98
C LEU A 804 -18.05 -22.28 40.39
N ASP A 805 -17.84 -21.73 41.58
CA ASP A 805 -18.59 -20.56 42.08
C ASP A 805 -18.21 -19.26 41.35
N GLY A 806 -18.96 -18.17 41.63
CA GLY A 806 -18.72 -16.87 40.99
C GLY A 806 -17.30 -16.31 41.22
N ARG A 807 -16.67 -16.61 42.36
CA ARG A 807 -15.30 -16.19 42.68
C ARG A 807 -14.27 -16.96 41.85
N THR A 808 -14.46 -18.26 41.72
CA THR A 808 -13.59 -19.16 40.94
C THR A 808 -13.65 -18.81 39.46
N LEU A 809 -14.85 -18.54 38.94
CA LEU A 809 -15.05 -18.08 37.55
C LEU A 809 -14.42 -16.71 37.30
N PHE A 810 -14.51 -15.78 38.26
CA PHE A 810 -13.82 -14.49 38.15
C PHE A 810 -12.29 -14.64 38.16
N ALA A 811 -11.74 -15.47 39.06
CA ALA A 811 -10.31 -15.75 39.09
C ALA A 811 -9.82 -16.39 37.79
N LEU A 812 -10.61 -17.31 37.21
CA LEU A 812 -10.33 -17.90 35.90
C LEU A 812 -10.31 -16.85 34.78
N GLU A 813 -11.27 -15.91 34.79
CA GLU A 813 -11.29 -14.77 33.86
C GLU A 813 -9.99 -13.92 33.98
N GLN A 814 -9.52 -13.64 35.19
CA GLN A 814 -8.28 -12.88 35.42
C GLN A 814 -7.01 -13.63 34.98
N ASP A 815 -6.95 -14.95 35.21
CA ASP A 815 -5.83 -15.77 34.76
C ASP A 815 -5.74 -15.82 33.22
N LEU A 816 -6.90 -15.88 32.54
CA LEU A 816 -6.98 -15.83 31.08
C LEU A 816 -6.50 -14.48 30.53
N LEU A 817 -6.89 -13.37 31.16
CA LEU A 817 -6.39 -12.04 30.82
C LEU A 817 -4.88 -11.95 31.00
N SER A 818 -4.36 -12.50 32.10
CA SER A 818 -2.92 -12.54 32.40
C SER A 818 -2.13 -13.38 31.40
N LEU A 819 -2.68 -14.52 30.94
CA LEU A 819 -2.08 -15.33 29.88
C LEU A 819 -2.00 -14.55 28.57
N SER A 820 -3.11 -13.92 28.19
CA SER A 820 -3.20 -13.05 27.02
C SER A 820 -2.13 -11.93 27.05
N GLU A 821 -2.01 -11.24 28.18
CA GLU A 821 -1.01 -10.18 28.35
C GLU A 821 0.43 -10.73 28.30
N ALA A 822 0.67 -11.89 28.90
CA ALA A 822 1.97 -12.55 28.85
C ALA A 822 2.39 -12.93 27.43
N ILE A 823 1.45 -13.40 26.58
CA ILE A 823 1.71 -13.66 25.16
C ILE A 823 2.17 -12.36 24.49
N GLY A 824 1.43 -11.27 24.70
CA GLY A 824 1.75 -9.96 24.11
C GLY A 824 3.12 -9.42 24.53
N GLN A 825 3.39 -9.41 25.84
CA GLN A 825 4.68 -8.94 26.38
C GLN A 825 5.89 -9.77 25.95
N HIS A 826 5.67 -11.05 25.58
CA HIS A 826 6.74 -11.96 25.22
C HIS A 826 7.05 -11.94 23.73
N TYR A 827 6.03 -12.02 22.86
CA TYR A 827 6.22 -12.14 21.42
C TYR A 827 6.13 -10.79 20.66
N PHE A 828 5.51 -9.77 21.27
CA PHE A 828 5.24 -8.46 20.63
C PHE A 828 5.91 -7.31 21.42
N PRO A 829 7.25 -7.21 21.42
CA PRO A 829 7.94 -6.15 22.14
C PRO A 829 7.66 -4.77 21.50
N HIS A 830 6.88 -3.94 22.19
CA HIS A 830 6.61 -2.54 21.84
C HIS A 830 7.33 -1.55 22.78
N GLY A 831 7.60 -0.34 22.29
CA GLY A 831 8.07 0.79 23.10
C GLY A 831 9.41 0.54 23.83
N PRO A 832 9.62 1.04 25.06
CA PRO A 832 10.91 0.92 25.79
C PRO A 832 11.30 -0.52 26.17
N ASN A 833 10.41 -1.50 25.99
CA ASN A 833 10.73 -2.93 26.15
C ASN A 833 11.32 -3.54 24.87
N ALA A 834 11.29 -2.82 23.74
CA ALA A 834 11.91 -3.17 22.47
C ALA A 834 13.44 -3.25 22.52
N SER A 835 14.06 -2.49 23.42
CA SER A 835 15.50 -2.26 23.46
C SER A 835 16.25 -3.23 24.37
N ARG A 836 15.60 -4.21 25.00
CA ARG A 836 16.27 -5.15 25.91
C ARG A 836 16.98 -6.27 25.13
N PRO A 837 18.32 -6.25 25.00
CA PRO A 837 19.06 -7.26 24.24
C PRO A 837 18.97 -8.63 24.92
N GLU A 838 18.87 -8.65 26.25
CA GLU A 838 18.88 -9.85 27.11
C GLU A 838 17.69 -10.80 26.91
N LYS A 839 16.64 -10.39 26.19
CA LYS A 839 15.46 -11.24 25.90
C LYS A 839 15.43 -11.76 24.47
N LEU A 840 16.33 -11.33 23.60
CA LEU A 840 16.23 -11.54 22.14
C LEU A 840 17.50 -12.11 21.50
N THR A 841 18.49 -12.51 22.31
CA THR A 841 19.71 -13.21 21.85
C THR A 841 19.40 -14.67 21.50
N GLY A 842 18.71 -14.90 20.39
CA GLY A 842 18.80 -16.16 19.67
C GLY A 842 19.92 -16.04 18.63
N LEU A 843 21.03 -16.74 18.83
CA LEU A 843 22.20 -16.63 17.95
C LEU A 843 21.91 -17.08 16.51
N ALA A 844 22.43 -16.26 15.58
CA ALA A 844 22.83 -16.48 14.16
C ALA A 844 21.82 -17.07 13.15
#